data_AF-R2SJ94-F1
#
_entry.id   AF-R2SJ94-F1
#
_cell.length_a   1.000
_cell.length_b   1.000
_cell.length_c   1.000
_cell.angle_alpha   90.00
_cell.angle_beta   90.00
_cell.angle_gamma   90.00
#
_symmetry.space_group_name_H-M   'P 1'
#
loop_
_entity.id
_entity.type
_entity.pdbx_description
1 polymer ?
#
loop_
_entity_poly.entity_id
_entity_poly.type
_entity_poly.pdbx_seq_one_letter_code
_entity_poly.pdbx_strand_id
1 'polypeptide(L)'
;MKITTQVHTIFLLIGPTESGKTTFTKEVLLPQLSFQAAEKNFRTNNHHLSSDDMRRELLGRDYDKYAASMMEASGIAFPYLKTKLDFLTSYPVNAEFVVVDTIGLAEEFRQEVREIAEKNHYRVEAVVFDYAREAFYASERSKVLITKHVDRLKKEVLPKLAKENYAAVHRIKHKNFQEITVEVENKDAYLATLLSNQKDYAVIGDVHESVADLKKLISKLGYRVEQAKMEISSKEPLELILLGDWIDKGERTAEMIEFLFKNREHFQLVLGNHEHFVYRFLKGEIKGAEQEIIDQHFTSIRTLKAQPKLLMKFNQLVEQSQPFLRRIGDEKQSFIVTHAPCHQQFLGKMDSAALRNQRNFRLNREKPVQEQLQWLEDESMYNLPIHVFGHIAAKDSFRIKNKHGIDTGAVYGNKLSALKIFAKGNAKVSVASVNESSEELPDLFGRPKLQSWEKLTEKEQKRLLRMANNQVQYLSGTMAPAAANVEENDLESLPEALNYYRQQGVQQVVLEPKYMGSRANIYLHEKLEDCYAISRKGYKIYLPEIEQVFAQLQQQFASYMKENQISMLLLDGELLPWRALGENLIQREYWPVAKGIEVELAFLQQSQFSKQFQQLTENMHATEFTTDSYHLSKKQLSEKYGDHLTRQFRELLKALPHQVPLAEQKEALQLYQQQIELYGKDAPLSFKAFDLLKIVYQDREEVVDKPTSEIYQFLNKDEFLLLDLNAADAEDQAQRYFDQMTLEQQMEGIVMKPEIQKKGVAPFLKVRNKAYLTLIYGFTYHSPHYYQRLIRGKNISHKLRTSIKEYELARDLLRLPLAKLTKENPDYLNLLANLLFEMDKESAFDPRL
;
A
#
# COMPACT_ATOMS: atom_id res chain seq x y z
N MET A 1 35.30 -2.81 -32.84
CA MET A 1 35.55 -2.96 -31.38
C MET A 1 34.32 -3.60 -30.75
N LYS A 2 34.48 -4.59 -29.87
CA LYS A 2 33.35 -5.23 -29.18
C LYS A 2 33.30 -4.76 -27.73
N ILE A 3 32.16 -4.21 -27.31
CA ILE A 3 31.85 -3.84 -25.93
C ILE A 3 30.96 -4.96 -25.38
N THR A 4 31.42 -5.59 -24.31
CA THR A 4 30.69 -6.65 -23.64
C THR A 4 30.33 -6.18 -22.23
N THR A 5 29.04 -6.24 -21.89
CA THR A 5 28.49 -5.68 -20.66
C THR A 5 27.40 -6.57 -20.06
N GLN A 6 26.79 -6.14 -18.96
CA GLN A 6 25.73 -6.83 -18.22
C GLN A 6 24.60 -5.85 -17.86
N VAL A 7 23.38 -6.36 -17.65
CA VAL A 7 22.27 -5.53 -17.12
C VAL A 7 22.63 -4.91 -15.77
N HIS A 8 22.03 -3.76 -15.45
CA HIS A 8 22.37 -2.90 -14.31
C HIS A 8 23.77 -2.30 -14.41
N THR A 9 24.03 -1.62 -15.53
CA THR A 9 25.31 -0.94 -15.81
C THR A 9 25.11 0.56 -16.04
N ILE A 10 25.96 1.35 -15.40
CA ILE A 10 26.13 2.78 -15.64
C ILE A 10 27.32 2.95 -16.61
N PHE A 11 27.07 3.48 -17.79
CA PHE A 11 28.11 3.87 -18.74
C PHE A 11 28.53 5.31 -18.46
N LEU A 12 29.75 5.49 -17.95
CA LEU A 12 30.32 6.81 -17.71
C LEU A 12 31.16 7.25 -18.90
N LEU A 13 30.69 8.24 -19.65
CA LEU A 13 31.42 8.76 -20.80
C LEU A 13 32.49 9.76 -20.37
N ILE A 14 33.70 9.57 -20.85
CA ILE A 14 34.88 10.37 -20.48
C ILE A 14 35.55 10.87 -21.75
N GLY A 15 35.59 12.18 -21.92
CA GLY A 15 36.32 12.77 -23.04
C GLY A 15 36.06 14.25 -23.24
N PRO A 16 36.92 14.93 -24.02
CA PRO A 16 36.79 16.35 -24.34
C PRO A 16 35.41 16.72 -24.89
N THR A 17 35.06 18.01 -24.82
CA THR A 17 33.91 18.52 -25.57
C THR A 17 34.13 18.26 -27.07
N GLU A 18 33.04 18.03 -27.82
CA GLU A 18 33.09 17.69 -29.26
C GLU A 18 33.81 16.38 -29.62
N SER A 19 33.94 15.47 -28.66
CA SER A 19 34.48 14.12 -28.89
C SER A 19 33.47 13.14 -29.51
N GLY A 20 32.22 13.53 -29.73
CA GLY A 20 31.18 12.64 -30.29
C GLY A 20 30.48 11.72 -29.27
N LYS A 21 30.57 12.01 -27.96
CA LYS A 21 29.90 11.25 -26.88
C LYS A 21 28.41 11.07 -27.12
N THR A 22 27.68 12.18 -27.27
CA THR A 22 26.22 12.16 -27.46
C THR A 22 25.82 11.39 -28.72
N THR A 23 26.58 11.54 -29.81
CA THR A 23 26.39 10.77 -31.04
C THR A 23 26.58 9.28 -30.80
N PHE A 24 27.69 8.89 -30.16
CA PHE A 24 27.94 7.49 -29.79
C PHE A 24 26.83 6.90 -28.91
N THR A 25 26.32 7.67 -27.95
CA THR A 25 25.20 7.23 -27.10
C THR A 25 23.95 6.95 -27.91
N LYS A 26 23.54 7.89 -28.76
CA LYS A 26 22.27 7.84 -29.50
C LYS A 26 22.31 6.85 -30.66
N GLU A 27 23.43 6.75 -31.36
CA GLU A 27 23.56 5.96 -32.58
C GLU A 27 24.12 4.55 -32.35
N VAL A 28 24.85 4.31 -31.25
CA VAL A 28 25.52 3.03 -31.02
C VAL A 28 25.09 2.37 -29.71
N LEU A 29 25.29 3.02 -28.55
CA LEU A 29 25.01 2.38 -27.25
C LEU A 29 23.51 2.08 -27.08
N LEU A 30 22.66 3.10 -27.03
CA LEU A 30 21.25 2.91 -26.67
C LEU A 30 20.50 1.97 -27.63
N PRO A 31 20.68 2.05 -28.97
CA PRO A 31 20.03 1.11 -29.89
C PRO A 31 20.43 -0.34 -29.63
N GLN A 32 21.71 -0.62 -29.37
CA GLN A 32 22.21 -1.98 -29.15
C GLN A 32 21.96 -2.50 -27.73
N LEU A 33 21.73 -1.61 -26.75
CA LEU A 33 21.29 -1.97 -25.40
C LEU A 33 19.77 -2.15 -25.29
N SER A 34 19.01 -1.86 -26.36
CA SER A 34 17.55 -1.93 -26.34
C SER A 34 17.05 -3.31 -26.71
N PHE A 35 16.34 -3.97 -25.80
CA PHE A 35 15.66 -5.24 -26.07
C PHE A 35 14.36 -5.35 -25.28
N GLN A 36 13.47 -6.24 -25.70
CA GLN A 36 12.13 -6.39 -25.14
C GLN A 36 11.66 -7.85 -25.12
N ALA A 37 10.72 -8.14 -24.23
CA ALA A 37 9.99 -9.40 -24.15
C ALA A 37 8.50 -9.08 -23.88
N ALA A 38 7.71 -9.01 -24.95
CA ALA A 38 6.32 -8.53 -24.92
C ALA A 38 5.43 -9.37 -23.99
N GLU A 39 5.56 -10.71 -24.02
CA GLU A 39 4.78 -11.61 -23.15
C GLU A 39 5.04 -11.40 -21.65
N LYS A 40 6.18 -10.78 -21.31
CA LYS A 40 6.61 -10.47 -19.95
C LYS A 40 6.40 -9.01 -19.58
N ASN A 41 5.74 -8.23 -20.45
CA ASN A 41 5.57 -6.78 -20.33
C ASN A 41 6.91 -6.06 -20.06
N PHE A 42 7.97 -6.52 -20.73
CA PHE A 42 9.32 -6.04 -20.49
C PHE A 42 9.87 -5.30 -21.71
N ARG A 43 10.44 -4.12 -21.45
CA ARG A 43 11.35 -3.41 -22.34
C ARG A 43 12.46 -2.82 -21.49
N THR A 44 13.69 -2.82 -21.99
CA THR A 44 14.82 -2.17 -21.31
C THR A 44 14.54 -0.69 -21.06
N ASN A 45 14.66 -0.27 -19.81
CA ASN A 45 14.53 1.10 -19.36
C ASN A 45 15.89 1.81 -19.43
N ASN A 46 16.22 2.31 -20.63
CA ASN A 46 17.52 2.92 -20.91
C ASN A 46 17.45 4.45 -20.78
N HIS A 47 18.39 5.05 -20.03
CA HIS A 47 18.43 6.50 -19.80
C HIS A 47 19.72 7.14 -20.30
N HIS A 48 19.62 8.35 -20.84
CA HIS A 48 20.76 9.20 -21.20
C HIS A 48 20.72 10.48 -20.37
N LEU A 49 21.71 10.62 -19.49
CA LEU A 49 21.89 11.76 -18.60
C LEU A 49 23.01 12.65 -19.14
N SER A 50 22.62 13.63 -19.96
CA SER A 50 23.54 14.65 -20.49
C SER A 50 23.56 15.87 -19.57
N SER A 51 24.76 16.32 -19.16
CA SER A 51 24.86 17.54 -18.34
C SER A 51 24.39 18.80 -19.10
N ASP A 52 24.49 18.81 -20.43
CA ASP A 52 23.96 19.91 -21.25
C ASP A 52 22.44 19.89 -21.28
N ASP A 53 21.82 18.71 -21.40
CA ASP A 53 20.36 18.59 -21.41
C ASP A 53 19.77 18.91 -20.03
N MET A 54 20.44 18.53 -18.93
CA MET A 54 20.01 18.91 -17.57
C MET A 54 20.03 20.43 -17.37
N ARG A 55 21.04 21.14 -17.89
CA ARG A 55 21.08 22.61 -17.82
C ARG A 55 19.95 23.24 -18.62
N ARG A 56 19.69 22.76 -19.84
CA ARG A 56 18.58 23.24 -20.68
C ARG A 56 17.22 22.99 -20.05
N GLU A 57 17.04 21.82 -19.44
CA GLU A 57 15.85 21.47 -18.66
C GLU A 57 15.63 22.47 -17.53
N LEU A 58 16.67 22.77 -16.74
CA LEU A 58 16.60 23.74 -15.64
C LEU A 58 16.36 25.19 -16.11
N LEU A 59 16.93 25.58 -17.25
CA LEU A 59 16.80 26.92 -17.81
C LEU A 59 15.52 27.12 -18.64
N GLY A 60 14.79 26.03 -18.96
CA GLY A 60 13.53 26.07 -19.70
C GLY A 60 13.65 26.49 -21.17
N ARG A 61 14.86 26.52 -21.74
CA ARG A 61 15.12 26.91 -23.15
C ARG A 61 16.31 26.15 -23.72
N ASP A 62 16.32 25.97 -25.04
CA ASP A 62 17.43 25.34 -25.76
C ASP A 62 18.57 26.33 -26.01
N TYR A 63 19.38 26.58 -24.98
CA TYR A 63 20.56 27.43 -25.09
C TYR A 63 21.70 26.74 -25.85
N ASP A 64 22.53 27.56 -26.52
CA ASP A 64 23.82 27.12 -27.01
C ASP A 64 24.69 26.63 -25.84
N LYS A 65 25.39 25.50 -26.02
CA LYS A 65 26.16 24.83 -24.97
C LYS A 65 27.29 25.68 -24.36
N TYR A 66 27.71 26.76 -25.04
CA TYR A 66 28.74 27.68 -24.56
C TYR A 66 28.17 29.00 -24.01
N ALA A 67 26.84 29.16 -23.93
CA ALA A 67 26.22 30.34 -23.35
C ALA A 67 26.61 30.52 -21.87
N ALA A 68 26.78 31.77 -21.42
CA ALA A 68 27.12 32.07 -20.03
C ALA A 68 26.13 31.46 -19.03
N SER A 69 24.82 31.55 -19.33
CA SER A 69 23.74 30.97 -18.51
C SER A 69 23.86 29.45 -18.34
N MET A 70 24.39 28.72 -19.33
CA MET A 70 24.65 27.27 -19.21
C MET A 70 25.77 27.00 -18.18
N MET A 71 26.80 27.84 -18.16
CA MET A 71 27.90 27.72 -17.20
C MET A 71 27.41 28.05 -15.78
N GLU A 72 26.66 29.14 -15.62
CA GLU A 72 26.05 29.58 -14.35
C GLU A 72 25.13 28.50 -13.75
N ALA A 73 24.36 27.79 -14.58
CA ALA A 73 23.47 26.72 -14.13
C ALA A 73 24.19 25.44 -13.68
N SER A 74 25.50 25.30 -13.91
CA SER A 74 26.24 24.05 -13.62
C SER A 74 26.23 23.67 -12.15
N GLY A 75 26.24 24.65 -11.23
CA GLY A 75 26.20 24.41 -9.79
C GLY A 75 24.95 23.66 -9.33
N ILE A 76 23.84 23.78 -10.07
CA ILE A 76 22.57 23.10 -9.80
C ILE A 76 22.41 21.85 -10.67
N ALA A 77 22.85 21.91 -11.93
CA ALA A 77 22.69 20.81 -12.90
C ALA A 77 23.40 19.51 -12.49
N PHE A 78 24.61 19.60 -11.90
CA PHE A 78 25.34 18.40 -11.47
C PHE A 78 24.70 17.70 -10.25
N PRO A 79 24.33 18.41 -9.16
CA PRO A 79 23.51 17.82 -8.11
C PRO A 79 22.23 17.18 -8.63
N TYR A 80 21.50 17.87 -9.52
CA TYR A 80 20.28 17.33 -10.13
C TYR A 80 20.54 16.04 -10.92
N LEU A 81 21.59 16.01 -11.74
CA LEU A 81 22.01 14.82 -12.49
C LEU A 81 22.31 13.64 -11.55
N LYS A 82 23.02 13.89 -10.44
CA LYS A 82 23.35 12.86 -9.45
C LYS A 82 22.12 12.29 -8.76
N THR A 83 21.20 13.15 -8.33
CA THR A 83 19.93 12.71 -7.75
C THR A 83 19.09 11.92 -8.75
N LYS A 84 19.04 12.36 -10.01
CA LYS A 84 18.35 11.62 -11.08
C LYS A 84 19.00 10.26 -11.32
N LEU A 85 20.33 10.18 -11.32
CA LEU A 85 21.06 8.92 -11.43
C LEU A 85 20.71 7.96 -10.28
N ASP A 86 20.73 8.43 -9.03
CA ASP A 86 20.36 7.64 -7.84
C ASP A 86 18.91 7.11 -7.96
N PHE A 87 17.95 7.97 -8.33
CA PHE A 87 16.56 7.53 -8.51
C PHE A 87 16.35 6.53 -9.65
N LEU A 88 17.11 6.65 -10.74
CA LEU A 88 17.01 5.71 -11.87
C LEU A 88 17.59 4.33 -11.52
N THR A 89 18.60 4.28 -10.65
CA THR A 89 19.25 3.02 -10.25
C THR A 89 18.58 2.36 -9.04
N SER A 90 17.87 3.13 -8.21
CA SER A 90 17.11 2.62 -7.05
C SER A 90 15.86 1.82 -7.43
N TYR A 91 15.46 0.93 -6.52
CA TYR A 91 14.18 0.21 -6.58
C TYR A 91 12.99 1.16 -6.33
N PRO A 92 11.85 1.03 -7.03
CA PRO A 92 11.48 -0.01 -7.99
C PRO A 92 11.85 0.29 -9.45
N VAL A 93 12.52 1.41 -9.73
CA VAL A 93 12.82 1.85 -11.10
C VAL A 93 13.83 0.93 -11.77
N ASN A 94 14.94 0.64 -11.09
CA ASN A 94 15.98 -0.30 -11.52
C ASN A 94 16.28 -0.23 -13.02
N ALA A 95 16.58 0.95 -13.56
CA ALA A 95 16.89 1.13 -14.98
C ALA A 95 17.97 0.13 -15.42
N GLU A 96 17.73 -0.63 -16.50
CA GLU A 96 18.70 -1.64 -16.94
C GLU A 96 20.05 -1.00 -17.31
N PHE A 97 20.02 0.17 -17.94
CA PHE A 97 21.21 0.90 -18.35
C PHE A 97 21.03 2.41 -18.18
N VAL A 98 22.06 3.08 -17.65
CA VAL A 98 22.11 4.54 -17.57
C VAL A 98 23.41 5.04 -18.18
N VAL A 99 23.33 5.93 -19.15
CA VAL A 99 24.50 6.55 -19.80
C VAL A 99 24.68 7.96 -19.24
N VAL A 100 25.77 8.19 -18.53
CA VAL A 100 26.15 9.49 -17.98
C VAL A 100 27.07 10.20 -18.98
N ASP A 101 26.50 11.13 -19.73
CA ASP A 101 27.17 11.91 -20.77
C ASP A 101 27.56 13.28 -20.20
N THR A 102 28.79 13.35 -19.70
CA THR A 102 29.42 14.60 -19.27
C THR A 102 30.82 14.68 -19.85
N ILE A 103 31.56 15.74 -19.53
CA ILE A 103 33.00 15.80 -19.85
C ILE A 103 33.76 14.67 -19.12
N GLY A 104 33.34 14.29 -17.90
CA GLY A 104 33.87 13.15 -17.15
C GLY A 104 35.33 13.29 -16.67
N LEU A 105 35.95 14.47 -16.83
CA LEU A 105 37.39 14.66 -16.52
C LEU A 105 37.68 14.92 -15.03
N ALA A 106 36.71 15.36 -14.23
CA ALA A 106 36.89 15.58 -12.79
C ALA A 106 36.86 14.26 -12.01
N GLU A 107 37.88 14.00 -11.19
CA GLU A 107 38.02 12.76 -10.40
C GLU A 107 36.90 12.62 -9.35
N GLU A 108 36.58 13.69 -8.64
CA GLU A 108 35.49 13.78 -7.66
C GLU A 108 34.16 13.32 -8.26
N PHE A 109 33.77 13.85 -9.42
CA PHE A 109 32.52 13.47 -10.08
C PHE A 109 32.50 11.98 -10.48
N ARG A 110 33.62 11.43 -10.96
CA ARG A 110 33.70 10.00 -11.28
C ARG A 110 33.57 9.13 -10.03
N GLN A 111 34.14 9.58 -8.90
CA GLN A 111 34.00 8.91 -7.61
C GLN A 111 32.54 8.91 -7.14
N GLU A 112 31.86 10.05 -7.17
CA GLU A 112 30.45 10.15 -6.76
C GLU A 112 29.53 9.22 -7.59
N VAL A 113 29.77 9.09 -8.91
CA VAL A 113 29.04 8.15 -9.76
C VAL A 113 29.28 6.70 -9.32
N ARG A 114 30.51 6.33 -8.94
CA ARG A 114 30.83 5.00 -8.43
C ARG A 114 30.20 4.73 -7.07
N GLU A 115 30.15 5.72 -6.19
CA GLU A 115 29.50 5.60 -4.88
C GLU A 115 27.97 5.36 -5.02
N ILE A 116 27.31 6.09 -5.94
CA ILE A 116 25.90 5.85 -6.27
C ILE A 116 25.71 4.43 -6.84
N ALA A 117 26.64 3.99 -7.70
CA ALA A 117 26.59 2.66 -8.28
C ALA A 117 26.74 1.57 -7.22
N GLU A 118 27.72 1.70 -6.32
CA GLU A 118 27.98 0.76 -5.23
C GLU A 118 26.77 0.65 -4.29
N LYS A 119 26.22 1.80 -3.87
CA LYS A 119 25.00 1.88 -3.06
C LYS A 119 23.83 1.13 -3.69
N ASN A 120 23.63 1.27 -4.99
CA ASN A 120 22.48 0.70 -5.72
C ASN A 120 22.79 -0.64 -6.42
N HIS A 121 23.97 -1.21 -6.17
CA HIS A 121 24.42 -2.47 -6.78
C HIS A 121 24.50 -2.46 -8.32
N TYR A 122 25.03 -1.36 -8.89
CA TYR A 122 25.33 -1.21 -10.31
C TYR A 122 26.81 -1.36 -10.61
N ARG A 123 27.08 -1.83 -11.82
CA ARG A 123 28.42 -1.77 -12.43
C ARG A 123 28.66 -0.38 -13.01
N VAL A 124 29.89 0.11 -12.96
CA VAL A 124 30.30 1.30 -13.72
C VAL A 124 31.31 0.91 -14.78
N GLU A 125 30.99 1.17 -16.03
CA GLU A 125 31.88 0.96 -17.17
C GLU A 125 32.25 2.32 -17.77
N ALA A 126 33.55 2.60 -17.84
CA ALA A 126 34.06 3.85 -18.39
C ALA A 126 34.21 3.73 -19.91
N VAL A 127 33.60 4.64 -20.67
CA VAL A 127 33.82 4.76 -22.13
C VAL A 127 34.65 6.01 -22.40
N VAL A 128 35.90 5.79 -22.79
CA VAL A 128 36.91 6.84 -22.91
C VAL A 128 37.17 7.16 -24.38
N PHE A 129 36.95 8.41 -24.75
CA PHE A 129 37.16 8.91 -26.11
C PHE A 129 38.61 9.38 -26.23
N ASP A 130 39.50 8.44 -26.56
CA ASP A 130 40.96 8.55 -26.52
C ASP A 130 41.56 8.60 -27.93
N TYR A 131 41.30 9.68 -28.66
CA TYR A 131 41.78 9.86 -30.03
C TYR A 131 43.24 10.33 -30.10
N ALA A 132 43.82 10.25 -31.30
CA ALA A 132 45.01 11.04 -31.65
C ALA A 132 44.70 12.54 -31.49
N ARG A 133 45.69 13.35 -31.08
CA ARG A 133 45.46 14.76 -30.71
C ARG A 133 44.81 15.54 -31.86
N GLU A 134 45.27 15.30 -33.09
CA GLU A 134 44.83 15.96 -34.32
C GLU A 134 43.33 15.72 -34.58
N ALA A 135 42.81 14.54 -34.24
CA ALA A 135 41.43 14.14 -34.51
C ALA A 135 40.38 14.85 -33.62
N PHE A 136 40.81 15.55 -32.56
CA PHE A 136 39.91 16.35 -31.73
C PHE A 136 39.59 17.72 -32.35
N TYR A 137 40.45 18.28 -33.20
CA TYR A 137 40.39 19.67 -33.67
C TYR A 137 39.61 19.84 -34.99
N ALA A 138 38.39 19.29 -35.06
CA ALA A 138 37.56 19.41 -36.27
C ALA A 138 36.95 20.81 -36.48
N SER A 139 36.98 21.69 -35.48
CA SER A 139 36.47 23.07 -35.55
C SER A 139 37.50 24.10 -35.02
N GLU A 140 37.64 25.25 -35.68
CA GLU A 140 38.53 26.36 -35.26
C GLU A 140 37.99 27.10 -34.01
N ARG A 141 36.67 27.09 -33.78
CA ARG A 141 35.97 27.91 -32.76
C ARG A 141 36.29 27.57 -31.30
N SER A 142 36.83 26.39 -30.99
CA SER A 142 37.00 25.94 -29.60
C SER A 142 38.36 25.28 -29.30
N LYS A 143 39.36 25.54 -30.16
CA LYS A 143 40.69 24.90 -30.09
C LYS A 143 41.34 25.00 -28.71
N VAL A 144 41.32 26.17 -28.07
CA VAL A 144 41.94 26.39 -26.74
C VAL A 144 41.28 25.54 -25.65
N LEU A 145 39.93 25.53 -25.59
CA LEU A 145 39.17 24.75 -24.59
C LEU A 145 39.36 23.24 -24.81
N ILE A 146 39.30 22.79 -26.06
CA ILE A 146 39.51 21.39 -26.43
C ILE A 146 40.92 20.96 -26.05
N THR A 147 41.96 21.77 -26.33
CA THR A 147 43.35 21.49 -25.91
C THR A 147 43.44 21.29 -24.40
N LYS A 148 42.84 22.17 -23.59
CA LYS A 148 42.83 22.04 -22.13
C LYS A 148 42.18 20.73 -21.67
N HIS A 149 41.05 20.36 -22.28
CA HIS A 149 40.38 19.09 -21.97
C HIS A 149 41.19 17.86 -22.41
N VAL A 150 41.83 17.91 -23.58
CA VAL A 150 42.70 16.84 -24.09
C VAL A 150 43.92 16.67 -23.19
N ASP A 151 44.53 17.76 -22.74
CA ASP A 151 45.68 17.71 -21.81
C ASP A 151 45.28 17.08 -20.48
N ARG A 152 44.14 17.50 -19.90
CA ARG A 152 43.62 16.87 -18.68
C ARG A 152 43.31 15.39 -18.88
N LEU A 153 42.66 15.02 -19.99
CA LEU A 153 42.41 13.61 -20.31
C LEU A 153 43.71 12.80 -20.33
N LYS A 154 44.71 13.25 -21.09
CA LYS A 154 45.97 12.51 -21.32
C LYS A 154 46.87 12.48 -20.08
N LYS A 155 46.95 13.58 -19.32
CA LYS A 155 47.88 13.72 -18.18
C LYS A 155 47.27 13.34 -16.82
N GLU A 156 45.98 13.62 -16.60
CA GLU A 156 45.33 13.45 -15.29
C GLU A 156 44.44 12.20 -15.24
N VAL A 157 43.67 11.94 -16.29
CA VAL A 157 42.63 10.89 -16.27
C VAL A 157 43.19 9.53 -16.71
N LEU A 158 43.76 9.42 -17.92
CA LEU A 158 44.23 8.14 -18.46
C LEU A 158 45.22 7.39 -17.54
N PRO A 159 46.18 8.05 -16.86
CA PRO A 159 47.11 7.35 -15.96
C PRO A 159 46.44 6.80 -14.70
N LYS A 160 45.29 7.36 -14.29
CA LYS A 160 44.57 6.99 -13.06
C LYS A 160 43.44 5.99 -13.30
N LEU A 161 42.84 5.95 -14.49
CA LEU A 161 41.66 5.12 -14.78
C LEU A 161 41.81 3.64 -14.38
N ALA A 162 43.01 3.05 -14.55
CA ALA A 162 43.26 1.66 -14.15
C ALA A 162 43.17 1.42 -12.64
N LYS A 163 43.34 2.48 -11.82
CA LYS A 163 43.29 2.42 -10.35
C LYS A 163 41.90 2.76 -9.79
N GLU A 164 40.98 3.24 -10.63
CA GLU A 164 39.65 3.75 -10.22
C GLU A 164 38.56 2.65 -10.14
N ASN A 165 38.92 1.37 -10.21
CA ASN A 165 38.06 0.20 -10.02
C ASN A 165 36.74 0.18 -10.85
N TYR A 166 36.83 0.52 -12.14
CA TYR A 166 35.73 0.31 -13.08
C TYR A 166 35.56 -1.18 -13.41
N ALA A 167 34.31 -1.59 -13.68
CA ALA A 167 34.03 -2.95 -14.14
C ALA A 167 34.64 -3.22 -15.52
N ALA A 168 34.72 -2.20 -16.38
CA ALA A 168 35.45 -2.22 -17.64
C ALA A 168 35.85 -0.79 -18.07
N VAL A 169 36.92 -0.68 -18.84
CA VAL A 169 37.37 0.59 -19.46
C VAL A 169 37.47 0.41 -20.97
N HIS A 170 36.51 0.98 -21.69
CA HIS A 170 36.36 0.89 -23.15
C HIS A 170 37.02 2.11 -23.81
N ARG A 171 38.12 1.94 -24.53
CA ARG A 171 38.83 3.06 -25.19
C ARG A 171 38.46 3.16 -26.68
N ILE A 172 37.79 4.24 -27.05
CA ILE A 172 37.46 4.56 -28.44
C ILE A 172 38.58 5.40 -29.04
N LYS A 173 39.26 4.87 -30.06
CA LYS A 173 40.45 5.50 -30.68
C LYS A 173 40.14 6.36 -31.91
N HIS A 174 38.96 6.22 -32.50
CA HIS A 174 38.56 6.93 -33.72
C HIS A 174 37.12 7.47 -33.62
N LYS A 175 36.82 8.53 -34.38
CA LYS A 175 35.46 9.14 -34.47
C LYS A 175 34.50 8.37 -35.38
N ASN A 176 34.91 7.24 -35.94
CA ASN A 176 34.02 6.33 -36.67
C ASN A 176 33.53 5.25 -35.70
N PHE A 177 32.20 5.18 -35.50
CA PHE A 177 31.58 4.24 -34.56
C PHE A 177 30.92 3.03 -35.24
N GLN A 178 30.91 2.95 -36.58
CA GLN A 178 30.16 1.92 -37.33
C GLN A 178 30.60 0.49 -37.00
N GLU A 179 31.86 0.28 -36.63
CA GLU A 179 32.43 -1.04 -36.30
C GLU A 179 32.33 -1.39 -34.81
N ILE A 180 31.58 -0.61 -34.01
CA ILE A 180 31.42 -0.84 -32.57
C ILE A 180 30.14 -1.62 -32.30
N THR A 181 30.29 -2.84 -31.76
CA THR A 181 29.19 -3.72 -31.38
C THR A 181 29.07 -3.83 -29.87
N VAL A 182 27.85 -3.84 -29.33
CA VAL A 182 27.57 -3.97 -27.89
C VAL A 182 26.81 -5.27 -27.64
N GLU A 183 27.29 -6.08 -26.71
CA GLU A 183 26.67 -7.35 -26.30
C GLU A 183 26.39 -7.35 -24.79
N VAL A 184 25.19 -7.80 -24.41
CA VAL A 184 24.77 -7.96 -23.01
C VAL A 184 24.82 -9.44 -22.65
N GLU A 185 25.85 -9.87 -21.92
CA GLU A 185 26.15 -11.30 -21.68
C GLU A 185 25.05 -12.02 -20.89
N ASN A 186 24.51 -11.36 -19.86
CA ASN A 186 23.51 -11.94 -18.97
C ASN A 186 22.07 -11.63 -19.39
N LYS A 187 21.85 -11.27 -20.66
CA LYS A 187 20.53 -10.95 -21.21
C LYS A 187 19.53 -12.08 -20.98
N ASP A 188 19.87 -13.30 -21.40
CA ASP A 188 18.95 -14.44 -21.32
C ASP A 188 18.70 -14.87 -19.87
N ALA A 189 19.75 -14.84 -19.03
CA ALA A 189 19.62 -15.09 -17.60
C ALA A 189 18.71 -14.06 -16.91
N TYR A 190 18.83 -12.76 -17.25
CA TYR A 190 17.93 -11.72 -16.73
C TYR A 190 16.50 -11.93 -17.21
N LEU A 191 16.29 -12.18 -18.51
CA LEU A 191 14.97 -12.45 -19.06
C LEU A 191 14.31 -13.69 -18.43
N ALA A 192 15.09 -14.70 -18.04
CA ALA A 192 14.57 -15.90 -17.35
C ALA A 192 13.99 -15.59 -15.96
N THR A 193 14.45 -14.54 -15.28
CA THR A 193 13.86 -14.08 -14.00
C THR A 193 12.50 -13.41 -14.16
N LEU A 194 12.11 -13.03 -15.38
CA LEU A 194 10.84 -12.34 -15.64
C LEU A 194 9.73 -13.35 -15.92
N LEU A 195 8.59 -13.15 -15.28
CA LEU A 195 7.37 -13.95 -15.45
C LEU A 195 6.50 -13.41 -16.58
N SER A 196 5.64 -14.27 -17.13
CA SER A 196 4.63 -13.85 -18.10
C SER A 196 3.62 -12.91 -17.44
N ASN A 197 3.23 -11.86 -18.14
CA ASN A 197 2.15 -10.98 -17.69
C ASN A 197 0.75 -11.54 -18.03
N GLN A 198 0.67 -12.64 -18.80
CA GLN A 198 -0.59 -13.24 -19.24
C GLN A 198 -1.18 -14.21 -18.19
N LYS A 199 -0.34 -14.74 -17.30
CA LYS A 199 -0.75 -15.76 -16.31
C LYS A 199 -0.95 -15.17 -14.91
N ASP A 200 -1.67 -15.92 -14.08
CA ASP A 200 -1.79 -15.68 -12.65
C ASP A 200 -0.99 -16.74 -11.88
N TYR A 201 -0.53 -16.37 -10.69
CA TYR A 201 0.52 -17.12 -10.00
C TYR A 201 0.12 -17.48 -8.56
N ALA A 202 0.63 -18.60 -8.07
CA ALA A 202 0.62 -18.93 -6.66
C ALA A 202 2.06 -19.17 -6.17
N VAL A 203 2.50 -18.38 -5.19
CA VAL A 203 3.81 -18.53 -4.56
C VAL A 203 3.66 -19.43 -3.35
N ILE A 204 4.38 -20.55 -3.31
CA ILE A 204 4.39 -21.53 -2.22
C ILE A 204 5.65 -21.31 -1.39
N GLY A 205 5.49 -21.31 -0.06
CA GLY A 205 6.59 -21.20 0.91
C GLY A 205 7.54 -22.39 0.92
N ASP A 206 8.51 -22.33 1.82
CA ASP A 206 9.58 -23.33 1.96
C ASP A 206 8.99 -24.70 2.29
N VAL A 207 9.35 -25.70 1.49
CA VAL A 207 8.70 -27.02 1.53
C VAL A 207 9.49 -28.00 2.38
N HIS A 208 10.83 -27.95 2.33
CA HIS A 208 11.74 -28.81 3.07
C HIS A 208 11.30 -30.28 3.08
N GLU A 209 11.13 -30.82 1.86
CA GLU A 209 10.79 -32.23 1.64
C GLU A 209 9.43 -32.67 2.22
N SER A 210 8.55 -31.74 2.63
CA SER A 210 7.18 -32.01 3.07
C SER A 210 6.25 -32.32 1.88
N VAL A 211 6.55 -33.40 1.15
CA VAL A 211 5.91 -33.77 -0.12
C VAL A 211 4.39 -33.95 0.02
N ALA A 212 3.93 -34.56 1.13
CA ALA A 212 2.51 -34.77 1.38
C ALA A 212 1.74 -33.44 1.51
N ASP A 213 2.32 -32.46 2.21
CA ASP A 213 1.72 -31.14 2.39
C ASP A 213 1.71 -30.35 1.10
N LEU A 214 2.79 -30.44 0.32
CA LEU A 214 2.86 -29.86 -1.01
C LEU A 214 1.74 -30.40 -1.92
N LYS A 215 1.56 -31.73 -1.97
CA LYS A 215 0.48 -32.38 -2.74
C LYS A 215 -0.92 -31.91 -2.30
N LYS A 216 -1.15 -31.77 -0.98
CA LYS A 216 -2.41 -31.23 -0.42
C LYS A 216 -2.64 -29.78 -0.80
N LEU A 217 -1.60 -28.95 -0.73
CA LEU A 217 -1.69 -27.53 -1.06
C LEU A 217 -1.95 -27.32 -2.55
N ILE A 218 -1.21 -28.02 -3.42
CA ILE A 218 -1.39 -28.01 -4.87
C ILE A 218 -2.83 -28.37 -5.27
N SER A 219 -3.45 -29.32 -4.56
CA SER A 219 -4.86 -29.66 -4.76
C SER A 219 -5.82 -28.47 -4.54
N LYS A 220 -5.50 -27.57 -3.59
CA LYS A 220 -6.25 -26.32 -3.35
C LYS A 220 -5.91 -25.19 -4.33
N LEU A 221 -4.89 -25.37 -5.16
CA LEU A 221 -4.41 -24.41 -6.16
C LEU A 221 -4.87 -24.74 -7.59
N GLY A 222 -5.74 -25.75 -7.75
CA GLY A 222 -6.39 -26.06 -9.04
C GLY A 222 -5.70 -27.16 -9.85
N TYR A 223 -5.00 -28.08 -9.15
CA TYR A 223 -4.39 -29.26 -9.75
C TYR A 223 -4.92 -30.54 -9.09
N ARG A 224 -4.90 -31.65 -9.82
CA ARG A 224 -5.13 -33.00 -9.28
C ARG A 224 -3.79 -33.74 -9.30
N VAL A 225 -3.50 -34.50 -8.25
CA VAL A 225 -2.27 -35.28 -8.14
C VAL A 225 -2.60 -36.77 -8.07
N GLU A 226 -2.24 -37.54 -9.09
CA GLU A 226 -2.41 -39.00 -9.14
C GLU A 226 -1.07 -39.69 -9.39
N GLN A 227 -0.72 -40.69 -8.57
CA GLN A 227 0.51 -41.50 -8.75
C GLN A 227 1.77 -40.66 -9.08
N ALA A 228 1.94 -39.54 -8.37
CA ALA A 228 3.01 -38.54 -8.51
C ALA A 228 3.01 -37.69 -9.80
N LYS A 229 1.95 -37.71 -10.61
CA LYS A 229 1.74 -36.81 -11.75
C LYS A 229 0.70 -35.74 -11.41
N MET A 230 0.95 -34.52 -11.86
CA MET A 230 0.03 -33.39 -11.76
C MET A 230 -0.77 -33.26 -13.05
N GLU A 231 -2.06 -32.98 -12.89
CA GLU A 231 -2.95 -32.64 -13.99
C GLU A 231 -3.76 -31.40 -13.61
N ILE A 232 -4.05 -30.56 -14.60
CA ILE A 232 -4.83 -29.34 -14.40
C ILE A 232 -6.28 -29.74 -14.08
N SER A 233 -6.81 -29.29 -12.95
CA SER A 233 -8.20 -29.56 -12.53
C SER A 233 -9.11 -28.32 -12.58
N SER A 234 -8.54 -27.13 -12.79
CA SER A 234 -9.25 -25.85 -12.95
C SER A 234 -9.26 -25.40 -14.41
N LYS A 235 -10.31 -24.68 -14.82
CA LYS A 235 -10.36 -24.00 -16.13
C LYS A 235 -9.30 -22.88 -16.25
N GLU A 236 -8.94 -22.27 -15.13
CA GLU A 236 -7.91 -21.24 -15.02
C GLU A 236 -6.90 -21.68 -13.93
N PRO A 237 -5.88 -22.48 -14.28
CA PRO A 237 -4.86 -22.90 -13.33
C PRO A 237 -3.87 -21.76 -13.02
N LEU A 238 -3.51 -21.62 -11.74
CA LEU A 238 -2.43 -20.72 -11.31
C LEU A 238 -1.09 -21.39 -11.60
N GLU A 239 -0.17 -20.67 -12.24
CA GLU A 239 1.21 -21.15 -12.40
C GLU A 239 1.92 -21.12 -11.03
N LEU A 240 2.59 -22.22 -10.67
CA LEU A 240 3.11 -22.40 -9.32
C LEU A 240 4.56 -21.91 -9.23
N ILE A 241 4.87 -21.16 -8.17
CA ILE A 241 6.22 -20.71 -7.84
C ILE A 241 6.63 -21.35 -6.52
N LEU A 242 7.77 -22.05 -6.47
CA LEU A 242 8.38 -22.49 -5.20
C LEU A 242 9.44 -21.49 -4.75
N LEU A 243 9.40 -21.08 -3.49
CA LEU A 243 10.29 -20.07 -2.91
C LEU A 243 11.75 -20.52 -2.71
N GLY A 244 12.08 -21.76 -3.05
CA GLY A 244 13.36 -22.39 -2.71
C GLY A 244 13.20 -23.33 -1.53
N ASP A 245 14.31 -23.90 -1.06
CA ASP A 245 14.37 -24.77 0.11
C ASP A 245 13.34 -25.90 0.03
N TRP A 246 13.33 -26.58 -1.12
CA TRP A 246 12.52 -27.76 -1.35
C TRP A 246 13.23 -29.04 -0.92
N ILE A 247 14.55 -29.03 -0.75
CA ILE A 247 15.33 -30.12 -0.11
C ILE A 247 15.68 -29.86 1.37
N ASP A 248 16.27 -30.88 1.98
CA ASP A 248 16.77 -30.97 3.34
C ASP A 248 15.68 -30.87 4.43
N LYS A 249 16.07 -31.19 5.67
CA LYS A 249 15.25 -31.22 6.91
C LYS A 249 14.13 -32.27 6.98
N GLY A 250 13.46 -32.61 5.89
CA GLY A 250 12.32 -33.55 5.90
C GLY A 250 12.64 -35.03 5.62
N GLU A 251 13.90 -35.37 5.32
CA GLU A 251 14.41 -36.72 5.01
C GLU A 251 13.66 -37.46 3.88
N ARG A 252 13.09 -36.72 2.93
CA ARG A 252 12.35 -37.23 1.76
C ARG A 252 12.92 -36.71 0.43
N THR A 253 14.22 -36.40 0.39
CA THR A 253 14.93 -35.82 -0.78
C THR A 253 14.60 -36.51 -2.11
N ALA A 254 14.66 -37.85 -2.15
CA ALA A 254 14.41 -38.61 -3.37
C ALA A 254 12.97 -38.48 -3.87
N GLU A 255 11.99 -38.53 -2.97
CA GLU A 255 10.58 -38.35 -3.33
C GLU A 255 10.33 -36.93 -3.85
N MET A 256 10.90 -35.91 -3.19
CA MET A 256 10.74 -34.52 -3.60
C MET A 256 11.32 -34.26 -4.99
N ILE A 257 12.58 -34.66 -5.23
CA ILE A 257 13.23 -34.45 -6.54
C ILE A 257 12.47 -35.18 -7.64
N GLU A 258 12.07 -36.44 -7.42
CA GLU A 258 11.31 -37.20 -8.43
C GLU A 258 9.96 -36.53 -8.73
N PHE A 259 9.27 -36.03 -7.70
CA PHE A 259 8.00 -35.33 -7.86
C PHE A 259 8.17 -34.02 -8.64
N LEU A 260 9.13 -33.17 -8.28
CA LEU A 260 9.38 -31.92 -9.00
C LEU A 260 9.87 -32.17 -10.43
N PHE A 261 10.77 -33.13 -10.62
CA PHE A 261 11.31 -33.45 -11.95
C PHE A 261 10.23 -33.94 -12.92
N LYS A 262 9.31 -34.79 -12.43
CA LYS A 262 8.20 -35.34 -13.21
C LYS A 262 7.17 -34.28 -13.63
N ASN A 263 7.03 -33.20 -12.85
CA ASN A 263 6.00 -32.17 -13.02
C ASN A 263 6.59 -30.77 -13.27
N ARG A 264 7.86 -30.69 -13.71
CA ARG A 264 8.64 -29.45 -13.80
C ARG A 264 8.00 -28.37 -14.69
N GLU A 265 7.21 -28.78 -15.68
CA GLU A 265 6.45 -27.90 -16.56
C GLU A 265 5.39 -27.04 -15.84
N HIS A 266 5.01 -27.41 -14.61
CA HIS A 266 4.03 -26.70 -13.80
C HIS A 266 4.66 -25.76 -12.75
N PHE A 267 5.98 -25.79 -12.59
CA PHE A 267 6.69 -25.03 -11.56
C PHE A 267 7.69 -24.04 -12.14
N GLN A 268 7.67 -22.84 -11.60
CA GLN A 268 8.79 -21.90 -11.64
C GLN A 268 9.53 -22.01 -10.30
N LEU A 269 10.85 -22.17 -10.33
CA LEU A 269 11.64 -22.43 -9.13
C LEU A 269 12.49 -21.21 -8.78
N VAL A 270 12.42 -20.76 -7.53
CA VAL A 270 13.40 -19.84 -6.95
C VAL A 270 14.51 -20.66 -6.31
N LEU A 271 15.76 -20.25 -6.48
CA LEU A 271 16.92 -20.95 -5.94
C LEU A 271 17.12 -20.62 -4.45
N GLY A 272 16.82 -21.58 -3.56
CA GLY A 272 17.02 -21.47 -2.12
C GLY A 272 18.48 -21.64 -1.69
N ASN A 273 18.79 -21.34 -0.42
CA ASN A 273 20.16 -21.48 0.08
C ASN A 273 20.59 -22.94 0.19
N HIS A 274 19.65 -23.85 0.45
CA HIS A 274 19.92 -25.29 0.52
C HIS A 274 20.33 -25.85 -0.84
N GLU A 275 19.50 -25.66 -1.87
CA GLU A 275 19.80 -26.12 -3.23
C GLU A 275 21.13 -25.57 -3.76
N HIS A 276 21.36 -24.27 -3.55
CA HIS A 276 22.58 -23.60 -3.99
C HIS A 276 23.82 -24.18 -3.30
N PHE A 277 23.78 -24.43 -1.99
CA PHE A 277 24.92 -25.00 -1.26
C PHE A 277 25.21 -26.42 -1.73
N VAL A 278 24.20 -27.29 -1.76
CA VAL A 278 24.34 -28.71 -2.12
C VAL A 278 24.87 -28.88 -3.54
N TYR A 279 24.33 -28.13 -4.50
CA TYR A 279 24.78 -28.15 -5.90
C TYR A 279 26.26 -27.78 -6.04
N ARG A 280 26.68 -26.66 -5.44
CA ARG A 280 28.07 -26.19 -5.53
C ARG A 280 29.04 -27.08 -4.76
N PHE A 281 28.62 -27.62 -3.62
CA PHE A 281 29.41 -28.58 -2.85
C PHE A 281 29.65 -29.87 -3.64
N LEU A 282 28.61 -30.44 -4.26
CA LEU A 282 28.74 -31.66 -5.06
C LEU A 282 29.53 -31.45 -6.37
N LYS A 283 29.58 -30.22 -6.89
CA LYS A 283 30.50 -29.83 -7.98
C LYS A 283 31.95 -29.59 -7.56
N GLY A 284 32.24 -29.62 -6.25
CA GLY A 284 33.59 -29.37 -5.72
C GLY A 284 33.99 -27.90 -5.69
N GLU A 285 33.04 -26.97 -5.82
CA GLU A 285 33.27 -25.52 -5.78
C GLU A 285 33.37 -24.96 -4.35
N ILE A 286 32.80 -25.68 -3.38
CA ILE A 286 32.91 -25.37 -1.95
C ILE A 286 33.89 -26.35 -1.32
N LYS A 287 34.96 -25.83 -0.69
CA LYS A 287 35.99 -26.62 0.00
C LYS A 287 36.09 -26.18 1.45
N GLY A 288 36.37 -27.14 2.35
CA GLY A 288 36.61 -26.84 3.78
C GLY A 288 35.36 -26.57 4.62
N ALA A 289 34.16 -26.95 4.16
CA ALA A 289 32.98 -26.96 5.01
C ALA A 289 33.10 -28.09 6.04
N GLU A 290 32.78 -27.79 7.31
CA GLU A 290 32.85 -28.75 8.41
C GLU A 290 31.84 -29.89 8.19
N GLN A 291 32.30 -31.13 8.35
CA GLN A 291 31.49 -32.31 8.07
C GLN A 291 30.24 -32.38 8.97
N GLU A 292 30.35 -31.90 10.22
CA GLU A 292 29.24 -31.86 11.16
C GLU A 292 28.12 -30.90 10.72
N ILE A 293 28.46 -29.72 10.17
CA ILE A 293 27.48 -28.77 9.60
C ILE A 293 26.78 -29.38 8.38
N ILE A 294 27.53 -30.10 7.56
CA ILE A 294 27.00 -30.81 6.38
C ILE A 294 25.98 -31.85 6.81
N ASP A 295 26.34 -32.70 7.77
CA ASP A 295 25.51 -33.80 8.21
C ASP A 295 24.24 -33.33 8.94
N GLN A 296 24.29 -32.19 9.64
CA GLN A 296 23.14 -31.62 10.36
C GLN A 296 22.17 -30.82 9.47
N HIS A 297 22.68 -30.05 8.50
CA HIS A 297 21.86 -29.07 7.77
C HIS A 297 21.60 -29.43 6.30
N PHE A 298 22.37 -30.35 5.72
CA PHE A 298 22.32 -30.68 4.28
C PHE A 298 22.18 -32.20 4.05
N THR A 299 21.12 -32.78 4.63
CA THR A 299 20.86 -34.23 4.64
C THR A 299 20.73 -34.85 3.23
N SER A 300 20.34 -34.05 2.24
CA SER A 300 20.24 -34.44 0.83
C SER A 300 21.57 -34.90 0.21
N ILE A 301 22.73 -34.42 0.68
CA ILE A 301 24.05 -34.75 0.13
C ILE A 301 24.31 -36.26 0.15
N ARG A 302 23.94 -36.93 1.25
CA ARG A 302 24.11 -38.38 1.39
C ARG A 302 23.28 -39.13 0.35
N THR A 303 22.02 -38.75 0.19
CA THR A 303 21.08 -39.35 -0.76
C THR A 303 21.56 -39.15 -2.20
N LEU A 304 22.00 -37.94 -2.54
CA LEU A 304 22.44 -37.59 -3.90
C LEU A 304 23.75 -38.27 -4.30
N LYS A 305 24.73 -38.38 -3.38
CA LYS A 305 25.98 -39.14 -3.63
C LYS A 305 25.71 -40.62 -3.89
N ALA A 306 24.74 -41.21 -3.19
CA ALA A 306 24.38 -42.61 -3.36
C ALA A 306 23.59 -42.89 -4.66
N GLN A 307 22.98 -41.87 -5.27
CA GLN A 307 22.05 -42.04 -6.39
C GLN A 307 22.41 -41.11 -7.58
N PRO A 308 23.32 -41.53 -8.49
CA PRO A 308 23.78 -40.68 -9.60
C PRO A 308 22.66 -40.19 -10.54
N LYS A 309 21.63 -41.01 -10.79
CA LYS A 309 20.47 -40.61 -11.60
C LYS A 309 19.64 -39.51 -10.94
N LEU A 310 19.50 -39.56 -9.61
CA LEU A 310 18.79 -38.55 -8.84
C LEU A 310 19.58 -37.24 -8.81
N LEU A 311 20.91 -37.32 -8.66
CA LEU A 311 21.82 -36.17 -8.76
C LEU A 311 21.71 -35.46 -10.11
N MET A 312 21.61 -36.21 -11.21
CA MET A 312 21.39 -35.61 -12.52
C MET A 312 20.07 -34.82 -12.59
N LYS A 313 18.97 -35.37 -12.04
CA LYS A 313 17.67 -34.67 -11.98
C LYS A 313 17.71 -33.43 -11.09
N PHE A 314 18.37 -33.54 -9.92
CA PHE A 314 18.60 -32.42 -9.01
C PHE A 314 19.35 -31.28 -9.72
N ASN A 315 20.47 -31.60 -10.39
CA ASN A 315 21.27 -30.60 -11.12
C ASN A 315 20.43 -29.88 -12.18
N GLN A 316 19.58 -30.62 -12.92
CA GLN A 316 18.70 -30.02 -13.93
C GLN A 316 17.65 -29.08 -13.30
N LEU A 317 17.07 -29.43 -12.15
CA LEU A 317 16.12 -28.55 -11.44
C LEU A 317 16.82 -27.29 -10.90
N VAL A 318 18.02 -27.43 -10.36
CA VAL A 318 18.82 -26.29 -9.88
C VAL A 318 19.21 -25.36 -11.02
N GLU A 319 19.63 -25.91 -12.16
CA GLU A 319 19.98 -25.14 -13.37
C GLU A 319 18.77 -24.43 -14.00
N GLN A 320 17.56 -24.92 -13.78
CA GLN A 320 16.31 -24.26 -14.18
C GLN A 320 15.86 -23.18 -13.19
N SER A 321 16.32 -23.26 -11.94
CA SER A 321 15.92 -22.34 -10.88
C SER A 321 16.49 -20.95 -11.10
N GLN A 322 15.69 -19.93 -10.79
CA GLN A 322 16.05 -18.53 -10.93
C GLN A 322 16.42 -17.92 -9.57
N PRO A 323 17.34 -16.96 -9.51
CA PRO A 323 17.71 -16.32 -8.24
C PRO A 323 16.57 -15.49 -7.63
N PHE A 324 15.66 -15.01 -8.47
CA PHE A 324 14.41 -14.35 -8.11
C PHE A 324 13.46 -14.45 -9.30
N LEU A 325 12.17 -14.22 -9.06
CA LEU A 325 11.16 -14.16 -10.13
C LEU A 325 10.35 -12.87 -10.01
N ARG A 326 10.07 -12.20 -11.12
CA ARG A 326 9.36 -10.90 -11.14
C ARG A 326 8.31 -10.83 -12.22
N ARG A 327 7.10 -10.38 -11.88
CA ARG A 327 6.09 -9.93 -12.85
C ARG A 327 6.10 -8.40 -12.93
N ILE A 328 6.24 -7.88 -14.14
CA ILE A 328 6.08 -6.45 -14.45
C ILE A 328 4.62 -6.23 -14.86
N GLY A 329 3.85 -5.65 -13.96
CA GLY A 329 2.41 -5.45 -14.13
C GLY A 329 2.05 -4.19 -14.91
N ASP A 330 0.87 -4.21 -15.50
CA ASP A 330 0.16 -3.11 -16.14
C ASP A 330 -1.25 -2.96 -15.50
N GLU A 331 -2.26 -3.66 -16.05
CA GLU A 331 -3.57 -3.88 -15.44
C GLU A 331 -3.52 -4.95 -14.35
N LYS A 332 -2.52 -5.85 -14.41
CA LYS A 332 -2.22 -6.83 -13.35
C LYS A 332 -1.20 -6.31 -12.35
N GLN A 333 -1.28 -6.79 -11.12
CA GLN A 333 -0.39 -6.35 -10.04
C GLN A 333 1.09 -6.76 -10.25
N SER A 334 2.03 -5.83 -10.09
CA SER A 334 3.47 -6.15 -10.07
C SER A 334 3.88 -6.88 -8.78
N PHE A 335 4.76 -7.88 -8.89
CA PHE A 335 5.36 -8.54 -7.74
C PHE A 335 6.75 -9.09 -8.04
N ILE A 336 7.52 -9.33 -6.99
CA ILE A 336 8.83 -9.97 -6.98
C ILE A 336 8.90 -11.03 -5.88
N VAL A 337 9.53 -12.15 -6.19
CA VAL A 337 9.70 -13.31 -5.32
C VAL A 337 11.19 -13.55 -5.13
N THR A 338 11.64 -13.56 -3.88
CA THR A 338 13.01 -13.93 -3.48
C THR A 338 12.94 -14.98 -2.40
N HIS A 339 13.95 -15.83 -2.29
CA HIS A 339 13.92 -16.88 -1.27
C HIS A 339 13.95 -16.28 0.15
N ALA A 340 14.86 -15.35 0.42
CA ALA A 340 15.01 -14.71 1.73
C ALA A 340 14.52 -13.25 1.73
N PRO A 341 14.15 -12.69 2.91
CA PRO A 341 13.93 -11.25 3.04
C PRO A 341 15.24 -10.50 2.76
N CYS A 342 15.17 -9.45 1.94
CA CYS A 342 16.29 -8.56 1.67
C CYS A 342 15.87 -7.09 1.53
N HIS A 343 16.85 -6.19 1.77
CA HIS A 343 16.69 -4.75 1.58
C HIS A 343 16.34 -4.40 0.13
N GLN A 344 15.57 -3.34 -0.06
CA GLN A 344 15.10 -2.91 -1.38
C GLN A 344 16.21 -2.73 -2.42
N GLN A 345 17.41 -2.27 -2.00
CA GLN A 345 18.55 -2.05 -2.89
C GLN A 345 19.01 -3.32 -3.63
N PHE A 346 18.70 -4.51 -3.11
CA PHE A 346 19.05 -5.78 -3.74
C PHE A 346 17.97 -6.30 -4.70
N LEU A 347 16.72 -5.84 -4.56
CA LEU A 347 15.58 -6.46 -5.24
C LEU A 347 15.68 -6.32 -6.76
N GLY A 348 15.65 -7.46 -7.44
CA GLY A 348 15.65 -7.56 -8.90
C GLY A 348 17.02 -7.31 -9.53
N LYS A 349 18.10 -7.24 -8.75
CA LYS A 349 19.47 -7.02 -9.22
C LYS A 349 20.20 -8.33 -9.49
N MET A 350 21.15 -8.28 -10.42
CA MET A 350 21.91 -9.44 -10.92
C MET A 350 23.37 -9.47 -10.44
N ASP A 351 23.81 -8.49 -9.65
CA ASP A 351 25.16 -8.51 -9.10
C ASP A 351 25.30 -9.58 -8.01
N SER A 352 26.53 -10.02 -7.77
CA SER A 352 26.80 -11.12 -6.83
C SER A 352 26.34 -10.83 -5.39
N ALA A 353 26.40 -9.57 -4.94
CA ALA A 353 25.96 -9.22 -3.59
C ALA A 353 24.43 -9.25 -3.49
N ALA A 354 23.70 -8.68 -4.44
CA ALA A 354 22.24 -8.79 -4.42
C ALA A 354 21.77 -10.23 -4.57
N LEU A 355 22.32 -11.00 -5.51
CA LEU A 355 21.99 -12.41 -5.68
C LEU A 355 22.24 -13.21 -4.40
N ARG A 356 23.27 -12.87 -3.61
CA ARG A 356 23.51 -13.49 -2.30
C ARG A 356 22.45 -13.09 -1.27
N ASN A 357 22.13 -11.80 -1.17
CA ASN A 357 21.20 -11.29 -0.15
C ASN A 357 19.73 -11.65 -0.44
N GLN A 358 19.33 -11.80 -1.71
CA GLN A 358 18.00 -12.31 -2.08
C GLN A 358 17.80 -13.79 -1.73
N ARG A 359 18.90 -14.53 -1.51
CA ARG A 359 18.88 -15.96 -1.17
C ARG A 359 19.22 -16.24 0.29
N ASN A 360 19.89 -15.34 1.00
CA ASN A 360 20.37 -15.64 2.35
C ASN A 360 20.05 -14.50 3.30
N PHE A 361 19.52 -14.85 4.47
CA PHE A 361 19.43 -13.95 5.61
C PHE A 361 19.89 -14.69 6.87
N ARG A 362 20.83 -14.12 7.63
CA ARG A 362 21.36 -14.78 8.84
C ARG A 362 20.81 -14.12 10.08
N LEU A 363 20.02 -14.87 10.84
CA LEU A 363 19.59 -14.47 12.18
C LEU A 363 20.70 -14.67 13.20
N ASN A 364 20.87 -13.72 14.10
CA ASN A 364 21.54 -13.93 15.38
C ASN A 364 20.55 -14.60 16.34
N ARG A 365 20.86 -15.83 16.76
CA ARG A 365 20.03 -16.64 17.67
C ARG A 365 19.93 -16.07 19.09
N GLU A 366 20.84 -15.17 19.48
CA GLU A 366 20.85 -14.54 20.80
C GLU A 366 19.92 -13.32 20.89
N LYS A 367 19.39 -12.85 19.76
CA LYS A 367 18.53 -11.65 19.67
C LYS A 367 17.11 -12.02 19.23
N PRO A 368 16.09 -11.25 19.64
CA PRO A 368 14.73 -11.43 19.13
C PRO A 368 14.68 -11.37 17.60
N VAL A 369 13.93 -12.29 16.98
CA VAL A 369 13.84 -12.40 15.52
C VAL A 369 13.18 -11.16 14.90
N GLN A 370 12.08 -10.66 15.49
CA GLN A 370 11.34 -9.51 14.95
C GLN A 370 12.19 -8.22 14.93
N GLU A 371 12.99 -7.95 15.96
CA GLU A 371 13.86 -6.76 16.00
C GLU A 371 14.88 -6.74 14.85
N GLN A 372 15.40 -7.91 14.47
CA GLN A 372 16.32 -8.06 13.34
C GLN A 372 15.65 -7.88 11.98
N LEU A 373 14.31 -7.90 11.95
CA LEU A 373 13.49 -7.75 10.75
C LEU A 373 12.75 -6.39 10.72
N GLN A 374 12.99 -5.51 11.69
CA GLN A 374 12.26 -4.24 11.82
C GLN A 374 12.40 -3.34 10.58
N TRP A 375 13.53 -3.40 9.88
CA TRP A 375 13.77 -2.71 8.61
C TRP A 375 12.76 -3.06 7.52
N LEU A 376 12.07 -4.21 7.61
CA LEU A 376 10.96 -4.54 6.71
C LEU A 376 9.81 -3.54 6.82
N GLU A 377 9.54 -3.01 8.02
CA GLU A 377 8.53 -1.97 8.24
C GLU A 377 8.98 -0.63 7.67
N ASP A 378 10.23 -0.24 7.94
CA ASP A 378 10.83 1.02 7.47
C ASP A 378 10.83 1.10 5.94
N GLU A 379 11.13 0.00 5.27
CA GLU A 379 11.14 -0.12 3.81
C GLU A 379 9.79 -0.55 3.21
N SER A 380 8.71 -0.67 3.99
CA SER A 380 7.41 -1.08 3.43
C SER A 380 6.64 0.11 2.86
N MET A 381 6.04 -0.03 1.67
CA MET A 381 5.12 0.97 1.10
C MET A 381 3.99 0.30 0.30
N TYR A 382 2.77 0.86 0.33
CA TYR A 382 1.60 0.25 -0.33
C TYR A 382 1.67 0.25 -1.87
N ASN A 383 2.37 1.22 -2.44
CA ASN A 383 2.49 1.45 -3.88
C ASN A 383 3.72 0.78 -4.52
N LEU A 384 4.52 0.03 -3.75
CA LEU A 384 5.59 -0.79 -4.30
C LEU A 384 5.04 -2.14 -4.81
N PRO A 385 5.75 -2.80 -5.75
CA PRO A 385 5.47 -4.18 -6.09
C PRO A 385 5.44 -5.07 -4.84
N ILE A 386 4.57 -6.06 -4.83
CA ILE A 386 4.53 -7.05 -3.74
C ILE A 386 5.88 -7.77 -3.71
N HIS A 387 6.49 -7.88 -2.54
CA HIS A 387 7.68 -8.66 -2.31
C HIS A 387 7.31 -9.88 -1.46
N VAL A 388 7.38 -11.07 -2.05
CA VAL A 388 7.05 -12.36 -1.39
C VAL A 388 8.34 -13.11 -1.10
N PHE A 389 8.49 -13.60 0.12
CA PHE A 389 9.70 -14.32 0.56
C PHE A 389 9.41 -15.40 1.61
N GLY A 390 10.35 -16.34 1.75
CA GLY A 390 10.38 -17.42 2.74
C GLY A 390 11.58 -17.28 3.69
N HIS A 391 12.32 -18.37 3.90
CA HIS A 391 13.58 -18.50 4.66
C HIS A 391 13.47 -18.31 6.19
N ILE A 392 12.52 -17.50 6.66
CA ILE A 392 12.27 -17.24 8.08
C ILE A 392 10.93 -17.87 8.48
N ALA A 393 11.01 -19.06 9.07
CA ALA A 393 9.84 -19.77 9.57
C ALA A 393 9.14 -19.00 10.70
N ALA A 394 7.84 -18.76 10.53
CA ALA A 394 6.99 -18.09 11.51
C ALA A 394 5.73 -18.90 11.81
N LYS A 395 5.07 -18.59 12.94
CA LYS A 395 3.82 -19.23 13.36
C LYS A 395 2.69 -19.07 12.33
N ASP A 396 2.58 -17.90 11.72
CA ASP A 396 1.68 -17.63 10.61
C ASP A 396 2.36 -16.67 9.62
N SER A 397 1.95 -16.73 8.35
CA SER A 397 2.39 -15.76 7.35
C SER A 397 1.99 -14.35 7.76
N PHE A 398 2.85 -13.36 7.54
CA PHE A 398 2.60 -11.97 7.88
C PHE A 398 2.66 -11.06 6.65
N ARG A 399 2.06 -9.87 6.79
CA ARG A 399 2.04 -8.84 5.75
C ARG A 399 2.34 -7.47 6.36
N ILE A 400 3.34 -6.80 5.80
CA ILE A 400 3.71 -5.42 6.12
C ILE A 400 3.63 -4.61 4.83
N LYS A 401 2.49 -3.96 4.59
CA LYS A 401 2.15 -3.24 3.34
C LYS A 401 2.39 -4.10 2.08
N ASN A 402 3.53 -3.96 1.38
CA ASN A 402 3.93 -4.75 0.20
C ASN A 402 4.86 -5.94 0.51
N LYS A 403 5.37 -6.09 1.74
CA LYS A 403 6.25 -7.20 2.14
C LYS A 403 5.40 -8.36 2.68
N HIS A 404 5.58 -9.56 2.16
CA HIS A 404 4.81 -10.76 2.49
C HIS A 404 5.76 -11.93 2.84
N GLY A 405 5.83 -12.29 4.12
CA GLY A 405 6.55 -13.48 4.58
C GLY A 405 5.61 -14.67 4.65
N ILE A 406 5.92 -15.76 3.93
CA ILE A 406 5.02 -16.92 3.78
C ILE A 406 5.65 -18.27 4.16
N ASP A 407 6.87 -18.27 4.68
CA ASP A 407 7.41 -19.47 5.34
C ASP A 407 6.72 -19.66 6.70
N THR A 408 5.89 -20.70 6.77
CA THR A 408 5.14 -21.07 7.98
C THR A 408 5.63 -22.36 8.61
N GLY A 409 6.83 -22.83 8.27
CA GLY A 409 7.49 -23.95 8.94
C GLY A 409 6.76 -25.29 8.79
N ALA A 410 6.46 -25.70 7.56
CA ALA A 410 5.78 -26.98 7.28
C ALA A 410 6.56 -28.20 7.81
N VAL A 411 7.89 -28.17 7.73
CA VAL A 411 8.76 -29.24 8.25
C VAL A 411 8.70 -29.35 9.78
N TYR A 412 8.35 -28.26 10.46
CA TYR A 412 8.22 -28.19 11.92
C TYR A 412 6.81 -28.54 12.43
N GLY A 413 5.96 -29.12 11.58
CA GLY A 413 4.61 -29.56 11.95
C GLY A 413 3.54 -28.46 11.98
N ASN A 414 3.85 -27.25 11.51
CA ASN A 414 2.89 -26.15 11.46
C ASN A 414 2.04 -26.17 10.17
N LYS A 415 2.29 -25.27 9.22
CA LYS A 415 1.51 -25.18 7.96
C LYS A 415 2.44 -25.04 6.78
N LEU A 416 2.01 -25.55 5.61
CA LEU A 416 2.54 -25.10 4.33
C LEU A 416 1.59 -24.04 3.77
N SER A 417 2.12 -22.87 3.40
CA SER A 417 1.33 -21.73 2.95
C SER A 417 1.68 -21.29 1.53
N ALA A 418 0.70 -20.68 0.87
CA ALA A 418 0.84 -20.07 -0.43
C ALA A 418 0.10 -18.74 -0.52
N LEU A 419 0.62 -17.84 -1.36
CA LEU A 419 0.00 -16.57 -1.73
C LEU A 419 -0.45 -16.65 -3.19
N LYS A 420 -1.77 -16.62 -3.42
CA LYS A 420 -2.37 -16.45 -4.74
C LYS A 420 -2.30 -14.99 -5.14
N ILE A 421 -1.78 -14.70 -6.33
CA ILE A 421 -1.64 -13.34 -6.88
C ILE A 421 -2.48 -13.25 -8.15
N PHE A 422 -3.58 -12.51 -8.05
CA PHE A 422 -4.52 -12.30 -9.15
C PHE A 422 -4.20 -11.02 -9.92
N ALA A 423 -5.03 -10.68 -10.90
CA ALA A 423 -4.99 -9.37 -11.56
C ALA A 423 -5.17 -8.23 -10.55
N LYS A 424 -6.18 -8.33 -9.67
CA LYS A 424 -6.50 -7.35 -8.63
C LYS A 424 -6.55 -8.01 -7.25
N GLY A 425 -5.45 -7.91 -6.51
CA GLY A 425 -5.36 -8.38 -5.13
C GLY A 425 -4.71 -9.75 -4.98
N ASN A 426 -4.67 -10.23 -3.74
CA ASN A 426 -4.03 -11.48 -3.37
C ASN A 426 -4.79 -12.18 -2.24
N ALA A 427 -4.63 -13.51 -2.16
CA ALA A 427 -5.27 -14.33 -1.14
C ALA A 427 -4.30 -15.38 -0.59
N LYS A 428 -4.33 -15.58 0.73
CA LYS A 428 -3.56 -16.65 1.40
C LYS A 428 -4.33 -17.97 1.33
N VAL A 429 -3.62 -19.06 1.05
CA VAL A 429 -4.11 -20.43 1.22
C VAL A 429 -3.08 -21.22 2.03
N SER A 430 -3.52 -22.11 2.91
CA SER A 430 -2.62 -22.99 3.65
C SER A 430 -3.23 -24.38 3.89
N VAL A 431 -2.34 -25.32 4.21
CA VAL A 431 -2.69 -26.67 4.69
C VAL A 431 -1.92 -26.96 5.97
N ALA A 432 -2.56 -27.65 6.91
CA ALA A 432 -1.88 -28.14 8.10
C ALA A 432 -0.87 -29.22 7.70
N SER A 433 0.30 -29.18 8.33
CA SER A 433 1.35 -30.17 8.12
C SER A 433 0.94 -31.54 8.64
N VAL A 434 1.45 -32.59 8.01
CA VAL A 434 1.34 -33.98 8.50
C VAL A 434 2.51 -34.40 9.39
N ASN A 435 3.55 -33.56 9.50
CA ASN A 435 4.74 -33.90 10.26
C ASN A 435 4.45 -33.83 11.77
N GLU A 436 4.89 -34.85 12.51
CA GLU A 436 4.75 -34.95 13.98
C GLU A 436 5.89 -34.21 14.70
N SER A 437 6.08 -32.93 14.39
CA SER A 437 7.03 -32.04 15.09
C SER A 437 6.25 -30.88 15.73
N SER A 438 6.71 -30.42 16.89
CA SER A 438 6.08 -29.33 17.63
C SER A 438 7.11 -28.29 18.05
N GLU A 439 7.89 -27.78 17.10
CA GLU A 439 8.78 -26.64 17.36
C GLU A 439 7.92 -25.36 17.46
N GLU A 440 8.10 -24.62 18.55
CA GLU A 440 7.37 -23.37 18.76
C GLU A 440 8.00 -22.26 17.89
N LEU A 441 7.31 -21.91 16.80
CA LEU A 441 7.74 -20.85 15.89
C LEU A 441 7.34 -19.46 16.40
N PRO A 442 8.15 -18.42 16.15
CA PRO A 442 7.83 -17.07 16.57
C PRO A 442 6.60 -16.52 15.84
N ASP A 443 5.76 -15.77 16.55
CA ASP A 443 4.70 -14.95 15.95
C ASP A 443 5.31 -13.61 15.50
N LEU A 444 5.62 -13.50 14.21
CA LEU A 444 6.30 -12.34 13.64
C LEU A 444 5.30 -11.39 13.02
N PHE A 445 5.37 -10.11 13.41
CA PHE A 445 4.49 -9.06 12.89
C PHE A 445 3.00 -9.41 12.97
N GLY A 446 2.65 -10.35 13.87
CA GLY A 446 1.29 -10.56 14.31
C GLY A 446 0.73 -9.22 14.77
N ARG A 447 -0.50 -8.91 14.39
CA ARG A 447 -1.13 -7.66 14.83
C ARG A 447 -1.00 -7.60 16.35
N PRO A 448 -0.31 -6.60 16.92
CA PRO A 448 -0.12 -6.58 18.36
C PRO A 448 -1.50 -6.51 19.00
N LYS A 449 -1.84 -7.53 19.79
CA LYS A 449 -2.55 -7.23 21.03
C LYS A 449 -1.53 -6.47 21.85
N LEU A 450 -1.80 -5.21 22.17
CA LEU A 450 -0.94 -4.47 23.09
C LEU A 450 -1.05 -5.20 24.44
N GLN A 451 -0.04 -6.00 24.77
CA GLN A 451 -0.05 -6.81 25.99
C GLN A 451 0.31 -6.00 27.24
N SER A 452 0.98 -4.85 27.09
CA SER A 452 1.29 -3.94 28.21
C SER A 452 1.23 -2.47 27.79
N TRP A 453 0.49 -1.65 28.55
CA TRP A 453 0.40 -0.20 28.40
C TRP A 453 1.76 0.51 28.52
N GLU A 454 2.75 -0.12 29.15
CA GLU A 454 4.12 0.40 29.32
C GLU A 454 4.85 0.59 27.98
N LYS A 455 4.39 -0.08 26.92
CA LYS A 455 4.97 0.03 25.57
C LYS A 455 4.48 1.27 24.80
N LEU A 456 3.52 2.02 25.34
CA LEU A 456 3.03 3.25 24.74
C LEU A 456 4.10 4.36 24.83
N THR A 457 4.09 5.30 23.88
CA THR A 457 4.93 6.50 23.95
C THR A 457 4.58 7.35 25.17
N GLU A 458 5.49 8.22 25.63
CA GLU A 458 5.21 9.09 26.79
C GLU A 458 3.93 9.92 26.64
N LYS A 459 3.64 10.39 25.42
CA LYS A 459 2.43 11.18 25.12
C LYS A 459 1.17 10.32 25.28
N GLU A 460 1.20 9.09 24.80
CA GLU A 460 0.10 8.13 24.90
C GLU A 460 -0.10 7.67 26.34
N GLN A 461 0.97 7.38 27.08
CA GLN A 461 0.90 7.07 28.51
C GLN A 461 0.28 8.24 29.30
N LYS A 462 0.69 9.49 29.04
CA LYS A 462 0.08 10.67 29.69
C LYS A 462 -1.41 10.79 29.39
N ARG A 463 -1.83 10.50 28.15
CA ARG A 463 -3.26 10.48 27.77
C ARG A 463 -4.00 9.38 28.51
N LEU A 464 -3.45 8.17 28.52
CA LEU A 464 -4.03 7.00 29.18
C LEU A 464 -4.18 7.21 30.69
N LEU A 465 -3.15 7.73 31.36
CA LEU A 465 -3.20 8.04 32.79
C LEU A 465 -4.23 9.14 33.12
N ARG A 466 -4.44 10.11 32.22
CA ARG A 466 -5.53 11.09 32.37
C ARG A 466 -6.91 10.43 32.27
N MET A 467 -7.08 9.47 31.36
CA MET A 467 -8.32 8.69 31.26
C MET A 467 -8.55 7.84 32.52
N ALA A 468 -7.47 7.24 33.06
CA ALA A 468 -7.53 6.53 34.32
C ALA A 468 -7.94 7.43 35.49
N ASN A 469 -7.36 8.63 35.60
CA ASN A 469 -7.72 9.62 36.63
C ASN A 469 -9.17 10.08 36.52
N ASN A 470 -9.72 10.14 35.30
CA ASN A 470 -11.12 10.48 35.06
C ASN A 470 -12.06 9.26 35.14
N GLN A 471 -11.56 8.08 35.55
CA GLN A 471 -12.33 6.84 35.67
C GLN A 471 -13.16 6.49 34.43
N VAL A 472 -12.57 6.65 33.23
CA VAL A 472 -13.24 6.36 31.96
C VAL A 472 -13.66 4.88 31.89
N GLN A 473 -14.97 4.63 31.88
CA GLN A 473 -15.59 3.30 31.83
C GLN A 473 -15.94 2.82 30.42
N TYR A 474 -16.04 3.75 29.48
CA TYR A 474 -16.43 3.47 28.10
C TYR A 474 -15.85 4.53 27.17
N LEU A 475 -15.52 4.14 25.95
CA LEU A 475 -15.28 5.06 24.84
C LEU A 475 -16.12 4.60 23.67
N SER A 476 -16.90 5.51 23.11
CA SER A 476 -17.69 5.22 21.92
C SER A 476 -16.76 4.94 20.73
N GLY A 477 -16.88 3.75 20.16
CA GLY A 477 -16.10 3.35 18.99
C GLY A 477 -16.51 4.07 17.70
N THR A 478 -15.76 3.84 16.63
CA THR A 478 -16.09 4.25 15.28
C THR A 478 -17.30 3.51 14.76
N MET A 479 -18.08 4.19 13.94
CA MET A 479 -19.22 3.64 13.22
C MET A 479 -18.86 3.45 11.75
N ALA A 480 -19.06 2.26 11.21
CA ALA A 480 -18.89 2.00 9.79
C ALA A 480 -20.14 2.48 9.02
N PRO A 481 -19.97 3.01 7.80
CA PRO A 481 -21.10 3.31 6.94
C PRO A 481 -21.61 2.02 6.29
N ALA A 482 -22.82 2.06 5.77
CA ALA A 482 -23.32 1.04 4.86
C ALA A 482 -22.43 0.90 3.61
N ALA A 483 -22.43 -0.31 3.03
CA ALA A 483 -21.71 -0.54 1.79
C ALA A 483 -22.37 0.23 0.63
N ALA A 484 -21.59 0.47 -0.43
CA ALA A 484 -22.13 1.03 -1.66
C ALA A 484 -22.82 -0.08 -2.47
N ASN A 485 -23.91 0.26 -3.14
CA ASN A 485 -24.54 -0.59 -4.14
C ASN A 485 -24.20 -0.03 -5.54
N VAL A 486 -23.44 -0.82 -6.31
CA VAL A 486 -22.97 -0.42 -7.64
C VAL A 486 -24.09 -0.45 -8.68
N GLU A 487 -25.03 -1.38 -8.53
CA GLU A 487 -26.14 -1.60 -9.48
C GLU A 487 -27.19 -0.50 -9.34
N GLU A 488 -27.53 -0.14 -8.11
CA GLU A 488 -28.50 0.92 -7.78
C GLU A 488 -27.90 2.33 -7.77
N ASN A 489 -26.60 2.46 -8.10
CA ASN A 489 -25.87 3.73 -8.08
C ASN A 489 -26.04 4.45 -6.73
N ASP A 490 -25.75 3.76 -5.63
CA ASP A 490 -25.91 4.28 -4.27
C ASP A 490 -24.61 4.13 -3.46
N LEU A 491 -24.15 5.25 -2.91
CA LEU A 491 -22.89 5.33 -2.17
C LEU A 491 -23.00 4.84 -0.72
N GLU A 492 -24.18 4.96 -0.10
CA GLU A 492 -24.46 4.45 1.24
C GLU A 492 -25.83 3.79 1.22
N SER A 493 -25.85 2.51 0.86
CA SER A 493 -27.09 1.81 0.54
C SER A 493 -27.79 1.28 1.77
N LEU A 494 -29.02 1.73 1.97
CA LEU A 494 -29.91 1.22 3.01
C LEU A 494 -30.19 -0.28 2.84
N PRO A 495 -30.54 -0.80 1.64
CA PRO A 495 -30.64 -2.24 1.40
C PRO A 495 -29.38 -3.03 1.78
N GLU A 496 -28.18 -2.52 1.47
CA GLU A 496 -26.93 -3.19 1.84
C GLU A 496 -26.72 -3.24 3.37
N ALA A 497 -27.15 -2.21 4.10
CA ALA A 497 -27.11 -2.22 5.56
C ALA A 497 -28.04 -3.30 6.15
N LEU A 498 -29.26 -3.42 5.63
CA LEU A 498 -30.21 -4.48 6.03
C LEU A 498 -29.67 -5.87 5.68
N ASN A 499 -29.14 -6.04 4.47
CA ASN A 499 -28.56 -7.28 3.99
C ASN A 499 -27.34 -7.72 4.82
N TYR A 500 -26.50 -6.79 5.24
CA TYR A 500 -25.41 -7.09 6.17
C TYR A 500 -25.95 -7.79 7.44
N TYR A 501 -26.96 -7.21 8.09
CA TYR A 501 -27.52 -7.79 9.32
C TYR A 501 -28.24 -9.12 9.07
N ARG A 502 -28.97 -9.27 7.96
CA ARG A 502 -29.55 -10.55 7.53
C ARG A 502 -28.48 -11.64 7.41
N GLN A 503 -27.36 -11.34 6.74
CA GLN A 503 -26.25 -12.27 6.55
C GLN A 503 -25.55 -12.65 7.87
N GLN A 504 -25.58 -11.77 8.89
CA GLN A 504 -25.06 -12.07 10.22
C GLN A 504 -26.06 -12.85 11.11
N GLY A 505 -27.23 -13.19 10.58
CA GLY A 505 -28.29 -13.89 11.29
C GLY A 505 -28.97 -13.05 12.36
N VAL A 506 -29.03 -11.73 12.15
CA VAL A 506 -29.86 -10.82 12.96
C VAL A 506 -31.28 -10.85 12.41
N GLN A 507 -32.28 -10.95 13.30
CA GLN A 507 -33.69 -11.01 12.91
C GLN A 507 -34.36 -9.64 12.94
N GLN A 508 -34.01 -8.80 13.91
CA GLN A 508 -34.59 -7.48 14.09
C GLN A 508 -33.51 -6.43 14.29
N VAL A 509 -33.73 -5.26 13.71
CA VAL A 509 -32.87 -4.08 13.85
C VAL A 509 -33.68 -2.87 14.31
N VAL A 510 -33.03 -1.97 15.03
CA VAL A 510 -33.57 -0.67 15.41
C VAL A 510 -32.93 0.40 14.55
N LEU A 511 -33.75 1.23 13.92
CA LEU A 511 -33.32 2.40 13.17
C LEU A 511 -33.58 3.64 14.02
N GLU A 512 -32.52 4.38 14.32
CA GLU A 512 -32.54 5.61 15.12
C GLU A 512 -32.11 6.80 14.27
N PRO A 513 -32.56 8.04 14.58
CA PRO A 513 -32.04 9.24 13.93
C PRO A 513 -30.54 9.38 14.18
N LYS A 514 -29.79 9.74 13.13
CA LYS A 514 -28.39 10.12 13.27
C LYS A 514 -28.30 11.62 13.54
N TYR A 515 -28.21 11.99 14.81
CA TYR A 515 -28.04 13.38 15.23
C TYR A 515 -26.70 13.95 14.76
N MET A 516 -26.70 15.20 14.32
CA MET A 516 -25.49 15.90 13.89
C MET A 516 -24.90 16.73 15.04
N GLY A 517 -23.94 16.13 15.76
CA GLY A 517 -23.38 16.73 16.96
C GLY A 517 -21.96 16.26 17.29
N SER A 518 -21.70 16.09 18.58
CA SER A 518 -20.47 15.49 19.08
C SER A 518 -20.76 14.41 20.11
N ARG A 519 -20.40 13.18 19.78
CA ARG A 519 -20.51 12.00 20.66
C ARG A 519 -19.90 12.24 22.04
N ALA A 520 -20.68 12.01 23.09
CA ALA A 520 -20.28 12.18 24.47
C ALA A 520 -20.89 11.11 25.40
N ASN A 521 -20.11 10.63 26.36
CA ASN A 521 -20.58 9.77 27.44
C ASN A 521 -20.82 10.64 28.68
N ILE A 522 -22.04 10.66 29.21
CA ILE A 522 -22.39 11.41 30.42
C ILE A 522 -22.46 10.47 31.62
N TYR A 523 -21.71 10.80 32.65
CA TYR A 523 -21.73 10.17 33.97
C TYR A 523 -22.66 11.02 34.83
N LEU A 524 -23.93 10.63 34.87
CA LEU A 524 -25.00 11.36 35.55
C LEU A 524 -25.09 10.87 37.00
N HIS A 525 -24.58 11.67 37.92
CA HIS A 525 -24.63 11.40 39.36
C HIS A 525 -25.89 11.99 40.01
N GLU A 526 -26.21 11.58 41.24
CA GLU A 526 -27.28 12.18 42.04
C GLU A 526 -27.04 13.67 42.32
N LYS A 527 -25.77 14.06 42.57
CA LYS A 527 -25.38 15.46 42.74
C LYS A 527 -24.86 16.04 41.43
N LEU A 528 -25.31 17.24 41.11
CA LEU A 528 -24.96 17.92 39.87
C LEU A 528 -23.46 18.19 39.76
N GLU A 529 -22.82 18.55 40.88
CA GLU A 529 -21.38 18.83 40.98
C GLU A 529 -20.47 17.62 40.69
N ASP A 530 -21.00 16.41 40.84
CA ASP A 530 -20.29 15.16 40.55
C ASP A 530 -20.46 14.72 39.08
N CYS A 531 -21.38 15.34 38.33
CA CYS A 531 -21.65 14.99 36.94
C CYS A 531 -20.51 15.41 36.01
N TYR A 532 -20.23 14.59 34.99
CA TYR A 532 -19.28 14.95 33.95
C TYR A 532 -19.52 14.24 32.63
N ALA A 533 -18.92 14.78 31.56
CA ALA A 533 -18.97 14.20 30.24
C ALA A 533 -17.56 13.86 29.71
N ILE A 534 -17.45 12.73 29.02
CA ILE A 534 -16.25 12.27 28.33
C ILE A 534 -16.51 12.25 26.82
N SER A 535 -15.63 12.86 26.05
CA SER A 535 -15.67 12.82 24.58
C SER A 535 -15.27 11.44 24.05
N ARG A 536 -15.61 11.18 22.78
CA ARG A 536 -15.16 9.99 22.04
C ARG A 536 -13.67 9.66 22.20
N LYS A 537 -12.79 10.66 22.31
CA LYS A 537 -11.34 10.47 22.44
C LYS A 537 -10.85 10.27 23.88
N GLY A 538 -11.75 10.19 24.86
CA GLY A 538 -11.41 9.99 26.27
C GLY A 538 -11.03 11.27 27.02
N TYR A 539 -11.34 12.45 26.47
CA TYR A 539 -11.13 13.73 27.16
C TYR A 539 -12.40 14.18 27.87
N LYS A 540 -12.26 14.65 29.11
CA LYS A 540 -13.34 15.34 29.82
C LYS A 540 -13.74 16.59 29.06
N ILE A 541 -15.04 16.75 28.81
CA ILE A 541 -15.60 17.89 28.08
C ILE A 541 -15.79 19.04 29.07
N TYR A 542 -15.25 20.20 28.72
CA TYR A 542 -15.41 21.44 29.48
C TYR A 542 -16.11 22.46 28.60
N LEU A 543 -17.40 22.66 28.84
CA LEU A 543 -18.21 23.70 28.22
C LEU A 543 -18.97 24.45 29.33
N PRO A 544 -19.00 25.80 29.32
CA PRO A 544 -19.66 26.57 30.38
C PRO A 544 -21.13 26.20 30.61
N GLU A 545 -21.83 25.78 29.56
CA GLU A 545 -23.27 25.51 29.58
C GLU A 545 -23.60 24.02 29.86
N ILE A 546 -22.59 23.15 30.01
CA ILE A 546 -22.81 21.70 30.15
C ILE A 546 -23.55 21.31 31.43
N GLU A 547 -23.43 22.12 32.49
CA GLU A 547 -24.17 21.89 33.74
C GLU A 547 -25.69 21.96 33.52
N GLN A 548 -26.17 22.77 32.57
CA GLN A 548 -27.59 22.83 32.23
C GLN A 548 -28.07 21.51 31.61
N VAL A 549 -27.24 20.87 30.79
CA VAL A 549 -27.52 19.55 30.23
C VAL A 549 -27.61 18.51 31.34
N PHE A 550 -26.68 18.53 32.30
CA PHE A 550 -26.73 17.63 33.45
C PHE A 550 -28.00 17.84 34.29
N ALA A 551 -28.38 19.10 34.54
CA ALA A 551 -29.58 19.43 35.31
C ALA A 551 -30.87 18.94 34.61
N GLN A 552 -30.95 19.07 33.29
CA GLN A 552 -32.08 18.54 32.50
C GLN A 552 -32.18 17.02 32.60
N LEU A 553 -31.05 16.31 32.46
CA LEU A 553 -31.01 14.86 32.58
C LEU A 553 -31.33 14.40 34.02
N GLN A 554 -30.84 15.11 35.04
CA GLN A 554 -31.22 14.85 36.42
C GLN A 554 -32.72 15.02 36.62
N GLN A 555 -33.31 16.11 36.11
CA GLN A 555 -34.76 16.31 36.19
C GLN A 555 -35.53 15.16 35.50
N GLN A 556 -35.03 14.64 34.38
CA GLN A 556 -35.62 13.52 33.67
C GLN A 556 -35.54 12.20 34.46
N PHE A 557 -34.42 11.90 35.12
CA PHE A 557 -34.15 10.60 35.73
C PHE A 557 -34.18 10.59 37.28
N ALA A 558 -34.37 11.72 37.95
CA ALA A 558 -34.25 11.85 39.41
C ALA A 558 -35.20 10.90 40.17
N SER A 559 -36.47 10.80 39.77
CA SER A 559 -37.42 9.89 40.41
C SER A 559 -36.97 8.43 40.28
N TYR A 560 -36.58 8.03 39.07
CA TYR A 560 -36.07 6.69 38.80
C TYR A 560 -34.80 6.38 39.61
N MET A 561 -33.85 7.33 39.67
CA MET A 561 -32.63 7.15 40.43
C MET A 561 -32.90 7.04 41.94
N LYS A 562 -33.79 7.87 42.47
CA LYS A 562 -34.15 7.86 43.90
C LYS A 562 -34.90 6.58 44.31
N GLU A 563 -35.88 6.16 43.52
CA GLU A 563 -36.68 4.96 43.80
C GLU A 563 -35.85 3.69 43.78
N ASN A 564 -34.86 3.62 42.89
CA ASN A 564 -34.01 2.45 42.71
C ASN A 564 -32.66 2.54 43.45
N GLN A 565 -32.43 3.58 44.26
CA GLN A 565 -31.16 3.81 44.97
C GLN A 565 -29.93 3.83 44.03
N ILE A 566 -30.06 4.51 42.90
CA ILE A 566 -29.02 4.67 41.87
C ILE A 566 -28.16 5.89 42.21
N SER A 567 -26.84 5.67 42.27
CA SER A 567 -25.86 6.74 42.50
C SER A 567 -25.30 7.33 41.20
N MET A 568 -25.28 6.57 40.11
CA MET A 568 -24.86 7.05 38.79
C MET A 568 -25.48 6.27 37.62
N LEU A 569 -25.87 7.00 36.58
CA LEU A 569 -26.21 6.46 35.25
C LEU A 569 -25.12 6.82 34.24
N LEU A 570 -24.61 5.84 33.50
CA LEU A 570 -23.67 6.07 32.41
C LEU A 570 -24.40 6.03 31.07
N LEU A 571 -24.55 7.20 30.46
CA LEU A 571 -25.29 7.41 29.22
C LEU A 571 -24.34 7.60 28.04
N ASP A 572 -24.65 7.01 26.89
CA ASP A 572 -24.04 7.37 25.61
C ASP A 572 -25.05 8.18 24.78
N GLY A 573 -24.58 9.27 24.18
CA GLY A 573 -25.43 10.21 23.48
C GLY A 573 -24.66 11.16 22.58
N GLU A 574 -25.40 12.02 21.89
CA GLU A 574 -24.86 13.08 21.05
C GLU A 574 -25.09 14.44 21.72
N LEU A 575 -24.01 15.22 21.88
CA LEU A 575 -24.10 16.60 22.35
C LEU A 575 -24.37 17.53 21.16
N LEU A 576 -25.39 18.37 21.28
CA LEU A 576 -25.88 19.26 20.23
C LEU A 576 -25.85 20.72 20.68
N PRO A 577 -25.68 21.69 19.77
CA PRO A 577 -25.44 21.52 18.32
C PRO A 577 -23.99 21.14 18.01
N TRP A 578 -23.71 20.68 16.78
CA TRP A 578 -22.34 20.40 16.30
C TRP A 578 -21.38 21.57 16.53
N ARG A 579 -21.87 22.81 16.41
CA ARG A 579 -21.12 24.04 16.66
C ARG A 579 -20.47 24.08 18.04
N ALA A 580 -21.09 23.52 19.09
CA ALA A 580 -20.62 23.61 20.47
C ALA A 580 -19.18 23.10 20.67
N LEU A 581 -18.78 22.07 19.91
CA LEU A 581 -17.40 21.55 19.89
C LEU A 581 -16.73 21.67 18.51
N GLY A 582 -17.50 21.95 17.46
CA GLY A 582 -17.07 21.98 16.07
C GLY A 582 -16.89 23.38 15.47
N GLU A 583 -17.17 24.48 16.18
CA GLU A 583 -17.17 25.84 15.62
C GLU A 583 -15.90 26.18 14.83
N ASN A 584 -14.72 25.91 15.40
CA ASN A 584 -13.45 26.18 14.73
C ASN A 584 -13.29 25.38 13.44
N LEU A 585 -13.78 24.15 13.39
CA LEU A 585 -13.73 23.31 12.20
C LEU A 585 -14.65 23.87 11.11
N ILE A 586 -15.87 24.27 11.47
CA ILE A 586 -16.84 24.89 10.56
C ILE A 586 -16.24 26.17 9.93
N GLN A 587 -15.67 27.04 10.76
CA GLN A 587 -15.12 28.33 10.32
C GLN A 587 -13.84 28.21 9.50
N ARG A 588 -13.00 27.19 9.76
CA ARG A 588 -11.68 27.05 9.11
C ARG A 588 -11.67 26.12 7.91
N GLU A 589 -12.53 25.11 7.88
CA GLU A 589 -12.51 24.08 6.83
C GLU A 589 -13.72 24.15 5.90
N TYR A 590 -14.92 24.44 6.40
CA TYR A 590 -16.14 24.38 5.58
C TYR A 590 -16.47 25.71 4.90
N TRP A 591 -16.55 26.82 5.66
CA TRP A 591 -16.84 28.13 5.08
C TRP A 591 -15.79 28.62 4.06
N PRO A 592 -14.48 28.42 4.28
CA PRO A 592 -13.48 28.81 3.29
C PRO A 592 -13.58 28.02 1.98
N VAL A 593 -13.94 26.73 2.03
CA VAL A 593 -14.20 25.92 0.84
C VAL A 593 -15.40 26.47 0.07
N ALA A 594 -16.51 26.77 0.75
CA ALA A 594 -17.67 27.39 0.13
C ALA A 594 -17.30 28.71 -0.57
N LYS A 595 -16.49 29.56 0.09
CA LYS A 595 -16.05 30.84 -0.50
C LYS A 595 -15.12 30.65 -1.69
N GLY A 596 -14.20 29.69 -1.63
CA GLY A 596 -13.32 29.35 -2.74
C GLY A 596 -14.11 28.93 -3.99
N ILE A 597 -15.10 28.06 -3.80
CA ILE A 597 -16.00 27.61 -4.88
C ILE A 597 -16.78 28.81 -5.43
N GLU A 598 -17.36 29.66 -4.58
CA GLU A 598 -18.11 30.85 -5.01
C GLU A 598 -17.27 31.75 -5.93
N VAL A 599 -16.02 32.03 -5.56
CA VAL A 599 -15.08 32.84 -6.35
C VAL A 599 -14.73 32.16 -7.67
N GLU A 600 -14.49 30.85 -7.66
CA GLU A 600 -14.21 30.07 -8.88
C GLU A 600 -15.40 30.10 -9.85
N LEU A 601 -16.62 29.86 -9.36
CA LEU A 601 -17.83 29.89 -10.20
C LEU A 601 -18.08 31.27 -10.80
N ALA A 602 -17.83 32.34 -10.05
CA ALA A 602 -17.91 33.71 -10.55
C ALA A 602 -16.90 33.93 -11.69
N PHE A 603 -15.65 33.47 -11.53
CA PHE A 603 -14.62 33.56 -12.56
C PHE A 603 -14.99 32.75 -13.83
N LEU A 604 -15.46 31.51 -13.68
CA LEU A 604 -15.89 30.66 -14.80
C LEU A 604 -17.06 31.29 -15.57
N GLN A 605 -17.99 31.94 -14.86
CA GLN A 605 -19.08 32.67 -15.48
C GLN A 605 -18.58 33.89 -16.27
N GLN A 606 -17.73 34.72 -15.64
CA GLN A 606 -17.21 35.95 -16.26
C GLN A 606 -16.32 35.68 -17.47
N SER A 607 -15.51 34.64 -17.41
CA SER A 607 -14.63 34.22 -18.52
C SER A 607 -15.37 33.54 -19.68
N GLN A 608 -16.69 33.30 -19.55
CA GLN A 608 -17.49 32.54 -20.51
C GLN A 608 -16.92 31.13 -20.77
N PHE A 609 -16.28 30.53 -19.76
CA PHE A 609 -15.58 29.25 -19.89
C PHE A 609 -16.47 28.15 -20.49
N SER A 610 -17.71 28.02 -20.01
CA SER A 610 -18.65 26.99 -20.51
C SER A 610 -18.90 27.10 -22.01
N LYS A 611 -19.05 28.34 -22.53
CA LYS A 611 -19.25 28.58 -23.96
C LYS A 611 -18.02 28.21 -24.77
N GLN A 612 -16.83 28.61 -24.30
CA GLN A 612 -15.57 28.29 -24.97
C GLN A 612 -15.26 26.79 -24.95
N PHE A 613 -15.54 26.13 -23.83
CA PHE A 613 -15.36 24.68 -23.69
C PHE A 613 -16.31 23.93 -24.61
N GLN A 614 -17.60 24.33 -24.66
CA GLN A 614 -18.57 23.73 -25.58
C GLN A 614 -18.14 23.92 -27.03
N GLN A 615 -17.74 25.13 -27.42
CA GLN A 615 -17.24 25.41 -28.78
C GLN A 615 -16.03 24.53 -29.12
N LEU A 616 -15.11 24.33 -28.18
CA LEU A 616 -13.96 23.45 -28.39
C LEU A 616 -14.37 21.98 -28.55
N THR A 617 -15.35 21.53 -27.78
CA THR A 617 -15.94 20.18 -27.89
C THR A 617 -16.66 19.97 -29.22
N GLU A 618 -17.46 20.94 -29.66
CA GLU A 618 -18.11 20.93 -30.97
C GLU A 618 -17.10 20.91 -32.11
N ASN A 619 -16.02 21.70 -32.02
CA ASN A 619 -14.93 21.68 -32.99
C ASN A 619 -14.25 20.31 -33.08
N MET A 620 -14.09 19.61 -31.96
CA MET A 620 -13.54 18.25 -31.94
C MET A 620 -14.52 17.26 -32.57
N HIS A 621 -15.81 17.32 -32.21
CA HIS A 621 -16.84 16.41 -32.74
C HIS A 621 -17.16 16.65 -34.22
N ALA A 622 -16.85 17.82 -34.76
CA ALA A 622 -16.88 18.08 -36.20
C ALA A 622 -15.77 17.33 -36.97
N THR A 623 -14.87 16.63 -36.28
CA THR A 623 -13.80 15.81 -36.86
C THR A 623 -13.95 14.34 -36.44
N GLU A 624 -13.22 13.44 -37.11
CA GLU A 624 -13.13 12.02 -36.72
C GLU A 624 -12.20 11.77 -35.51
N PHE A 625 -11.71 12.83 -34.86
CA PHE A 625 -10.66 12.73 -33.84
C PHE A 625 -11.04 11.84 -32.66
N THR A 626 -12.29 11.88 -32.20
CA THR A 626 -12.75 11.05 -31.08
C THR A 626 -12.59 9.56 -31.41
N THR A 627 -13.09 9.13 -32.58
CA THR A 627 -12.98 7.73 -33.03
C THR A 627 -11.52 7.35 -33.29
N ASP A 628 -10.78 8.20 -33.99
CA ASP A 628 -9.38 7.96 -34.30
C ASP A 628 -8.51 7.84 -33.05
N SER A 629 -8.85 8.55 -31.97
CA SER A 629 -8.08 8.52 -30.73
C SER A 629 -8.04 7.13 -30.06
N TYR A 630 -9.02 6.27 -30.37
CA TYR A 630 -9.07 4.88 -29.89
C TYR A 630 -8.26 3.91 -30.75
N HIS A 631 -7.95 4.27 -32.01
CA HIS A 631 -7.36 3.35 -33.00
C HIS A 631 -5.98 3.78 -33.49
N LEU A 632 -5.65 5.07 -33.41
CA LEU A 632 -4.42 5.63 -33.95
C LEU A 632 -3.43 6.01 -32.83
N SER A 633 -2.14 5.79 -33.10
CA SER A 633 -1.08 6.24 -32.20
C SER A 633 -0.99 7.77 -32.16
N LYS A 634 -0.37 8.32 -31.11
CA LYS A 634 -0.15 9.77 -30.97
C LYS A 634 0.53 10.38 -32.22
N LYS A 635 1.49 9.68 -32.80
CA LYS A 635 2.22 10.13 -33.99
C LYS A 635 1.30 10.20 -35.22
N GLN A 636 0.47 9.18 -35.42
CA GLN A 636 -0.49 9.14 -36.53
C GLN A 636 -1.59 10.20 -36.38
N LEU A 637 -2.05 10.47 -35.16
CA LEU A 637 -2.98 11.57 -34.89
C LEU A 637 -2.33 12.93 -35.20
N SER A 638 -1.09 13.14 -34.75
CA SER A 638 -0.31 14.35 -35.06
C SER A 638 -0.12 14.55 -36.57
N GLU A 639 0.11 13.48 -37.33
CA GLU A 639 0.22 13.52 -38.79
C GLU A 639 -1.12 13.85 -39.47
N LYS A 640 -2.24 13.30 -38.97
CA LYS A 640 -3.59 13.52 -39.54
C LYS A 640 -4.21 14.87 -39.18
N TYR A 641 -4.02 15.34 -37.95
CA TYR A 641 -4.70 16.52 -37.40
C TYR A 641 -3.77 17.69 -37.05
N GLY A 642 -2.45 17.49 -37.12
CA GLY A 642 -1.45 18.45 -36.66
C GLY A 642 -1.19 18.36 -35.16
N ASP A 643 0.03 18.71 -34.75
CA ASP A 643 0.50 18.59 -33.37
C ASP A 643 -0.31 19.42 -32.37
N HIS A 644 -0.70 20.65 -32.76
CA HIS A 644 -1.42 21.56 -31.89
C HIS A 644 -2.81 21.03 -31.54
N LEU A 645 -3.62 20.70 -32.56
CA LEU A 645 -4.97 20.17 -32.38
C LEU A 645 -4.94 18.81 -31.70
N THR A 646 -4.00 17.94 -32.06
CA THR A 646 -3.84 16.64 -31.41
C THR A 646 -3.57 16.78 -29.92
N ARG A 647 -2.72 17.71 -29.51
CA ARG A 647 -2.48 17.99 -28.09
C ARG A 647 -3.73 18.53 -27.42
N GLN A 648 -4.38 19.52 -28.03
CA GLN A 648 -5.56 20.19 -27.46
C GLN A 648 -6.74 19.23 -27.28
N PHE A 649 -7.12 18.48 -28.32
CA PHE A 649 -8.22 17.53 -28.27
C PHE A 649 -7.94 16.33 -27.37
N ARG A 650 -6.69 15.89 -27.23
CA ARG A 650 -6.35 14.85 -26.23
C ARG A 650 -6.57 15.30 -24.80
N GLU A 651 -6.17 16.54 -24.46
CA GLU A 651 -6.44 17.06 -23.12
C GLU A 651 -7.94 17.30 -22.92
N LEU A 652 -8.67 17.72 -23.96
CA LEU A 652 -10.13 17.84 -23.92
C LEU A 652 -10.81 16.49 -23.66
N LEU A 653 -10.41 15.41 -24.36
CA LEU A 653 -10.95 14.06 -24.15
C LEU A 653 -10.73 13.55 -22.73
N LYS A 654 -9.63 13.93 -22.08
CA LYS A 654 -9.40 13.61 -20.67
C LYS A 654 -10.28 14.43 -19.75
N ALA A 655 -10.54 15.70 -20.07
CA ALA A 655 -11.33 16.61 -19.24
C ALA A 655 -12.84 16.38 -19.34
N LEU A 656 -13.34 16.01 -20.52
CA LEU A 656 -14.77 15.85 -20.84
C LEU A 656 -15.55 15.00 -19.82
N PRO A 657 -15.10 13.79 -19.43
CA PRO A 657 -15.84 12.97 -18.46
C PRO A 657 -15.94 13.61 -17.06
N HIS A 658 -15.09 14.58 -16.75
CA HIS A 658 -15.02 15.25 -15.45
C HIS A 658 -15.70 16.61 -15.44
N GLN A 659 -16.17 17.10 -16.60
CA GLN A 659 -16.78 18.42 -16.68
C GLN A 659 -18.18 18.39 -16.04
N VAL A 660 -18.39 19.29 -15.09
CA VAL A 660 -19.71 19.56 -14.51
C VAL A 660 -20.22 20.90 -15.07
N PRO A 661 -21.43 20.97 -15.65
CA PRO A 661 -22.00 22.22 -16.12
C PRO A 661 -22.08 23.30 -15.03
N LEU A 662 -21.88 24.56 -15.41
CA LEU A 662 -21.83 25.67 -14.46
C LEU A 662 -23.16 25.84 -13.67
N ALA A 663 -24.30 25.53 -14.28
CA ALA A 663 -25.60 25.55 -13.61
C ALA A 663 -25.64 24.52 -12.47
N GLU A 664 -25.26 23.27 -12.75
CA GLU A 664 -25.19 22.20 -11.76
C GLU A 664 -24.19 22.52 -10.64
N GLN A 665 -23.03 23.12 -10.97
CA GLN A 665 -22.07 23.55 -9.95
C GLN A 665 -22.62 24.62 -9.01
N LYS A 666 -23.48 25.52 -9.48
CA LYS A 666 -24.13 26.53 -8.65
C LYS A 666 -25.16 25.93 -7.71
N GLU A 667 -25.97 25.00 -8.21
CA GLU A 667 -26.91 24.23 -7.38
C GLU A 667 -26.18 23.43 -6.30
N ALA A 668 -25.06 22.80 -6.68
CA ALA A 668 -24.18 22.08 -5.76
C ALA A 668 -23.58 22.98 -4.67
N LEU A 669 -23.13 24.20 -5.01
CA LEU A 669 -22.64 25.17 -4.03
C LEU A 669 -23.76 25.61 -3.07
N GLN A 670 -24.95 25.89 -3.60
CA GLN A 670 -26.09 26.29 -2.79
C GLN A 670 -26.46 25.20 -1.79
N LEU A 671 -26.51 23.93 -2.23
CA LEU A 671 -26.73 22.79 -1.35
C LEU A 671 -25.65 22.70 -0.27
N TYR A 672 -24.37 22.80 -0.66
CA TYR A 672 -23.25 22.77 0.29
C TYR A 672 -23.37 23.86 1.37
N GLN A 673 -23.68 25.10 0.99
CA GLN A 673 -23.90 26.21 1.92
C GLN A 673 -25.10 25.97 2.84
N GLN A 674 -26.23 25.52 2.30
CA GLN A 674 -27.43 25.19 3.08
C GLN A 674 -27.15 24.12 4.14
N GLN A 675 -26.34 23.10 3.81
CA GLN A 675 -25.98 22.05 4.76
C GLN A 675 -25.03 22.56 5.86
N ILE A 676 -24.09 23.46 5.53
CA ILE A 676 -23.25 24.12 6.55
C ILE A 676 -24.13 24.94 7.50
N GLU A 677 -25.07 25.72 6.97
CA GLU A 677 -25.96 26.56 7.78
C GLU A 677 -26.89 25.73 8.66
N LEU A 678 -27.47 24.66 8.11
CA LEU A 678 -28.35 23.74 8.82
C LEU A 678 -27.66 23.13 10.04
N TYR A 679 -26.48 22.55 9.86
CA TYR A 679 -25.79 21.80 10.92
C TYR A 679 -24.84 22.66 11.76
N GLY A 680 -24.39 23.79 11.23
CA GLY A 680 -23.53 24.74 11.92
C GLY A 680 -24.27 25.85 12.66
N LYS A 681 -25.60 25.79 12.72
CA LYS A 681 -26.44 26.76 13.43
C LYS A 681 -26.11 26.78 14.91
N ASP A 682 -26.15 27.99 15.48
CA ASP A 682 -26.07 28.18 16.92
C ASP A 682 -27.42 27.87 17.60
N ALA A 683 -27.37 27.14 18.70
CA ALA A 683 -28.53 26.67 19.44
C ALA A 683 -28.13 26.32 20.89
N PRO A 684 -29.07 26.38 21.85
CA PRO A 684 -28.80 25.98 23.22
C PRO A 684 -28.25 24.56 23.31
N LEU A 685 -27.27 24.37 24.19
CA LEU A 685 -26.65 23.07 24.41
C LEU A 685 -27.71 22.05 24.87
N SER A 686 -27.75 20.90 24.21
CA SER A 686 -28.66 19.80 24.54
C SER A 686 -27.99 18.46 24.32
N PHE A 687 -28.55 17.40 24.90
CA PHE A 687 -28.01 16.04 24.78
C PHE A 687 -29.10 15.07 24.39
N LYS A 688 -28.84 14.29 23.35
CA LYS A 688 -29.72 13.21 22.89
C LYS A 688 -29.09 11.88 23.26
N ALA A 689 -29.52 11.32 24.38
CA ALA A 689 -29.13 9.98 24.82
C ALA A 689 -29.76 8.93 23.90
N PHE A 690 -28.99 7.90 23.54
CA PHE A 690 -29.47 6.77 22.74
C PHE A 690 -28.96 5.41 23.25
N ASP A 691 -28.17 5.38 24.33
CA ASP A 691 -27.76 4.15 24.99
C ASP A 691 -27.56 4.37 26.49
N LEU A 692 -27.96 3.38 27.29
CA LEU A 692 -27.74 3.32 28.74
C LEU A 692 -26.75 2.20 28.95
N LEU A 693 -25.51 2.54 29.26
CA LEU A 693 -24.42 1.58 29.27
C LEU A 693 -24.35 0.84 30.62
N LYS A 694 -24.49 1.58 31.73
CA LYS A 694 -24.29 1.04 33.07
C LYS A 694 -25.08 1.82 34.11
N ILE A 695 -25.59 1.10 35.10
CA ILE A 695 -26.25 1.64 36.29
C ILE A 695 -25.39 1.29 37.50
N VAL A 696 -25.05 2.29 38.31
CA VAL A 696 -24.35 2.11 39.58
C VAL A 696 -25.33 2.42 40.69
N TYR A 697 -25.70 1.38 41.44
CA TYR A 697 -26.53 1.47 42.64
C TYR A 697 -25.67 1.82 43.85
N GLN A 698 -26.29 2.04 45.01
CA GLN A 698 -25.56 2.26 46.26
C GLN A 698 -24.80 1.01 46.73
N ASP A 699 -25.25 -0.20 46.36
CA ASP A 699 -24.72 -1.48 46.83
C ASP A 699 -24.13 -2.37 45.72
N ARG A 700 -24.48 -2.14 44.45
CA ARG A 700 -24.08 -2.97 43.31
C ARG A 700 -23.91 -2.18 42.01
N GLU A 701 -23.35 -2.82 40.99
CA GLU A 701 -23.20 -2.27 39.64
C GLU A 701 -23.85 -3.22 38.62
N GLU A 702 -24.50 -2.67 37.59
CA GLU A 702 -25.17 -3.42 36.53
C GLU A 702 -24.78 -2.86 35.17
N VAL A 703 -24.15 -3.68 34.33
CA VAL A 703 -24.00 -3.37 32.91
C VAL A 703 -25.33 -3.69 32.24
N VAL A 704 -25.90 -2.73 31.51
CA VAL A 704 -27.21 -2.92 30.88
C VAL A 704 -27.03 -3.73 29.60
N ASP A 705 -27.81 -4.81 29.52
CA ASP A 705 -27.88 -5.75 28.40
C ASP A 705 -29.38 -6.01 28.08
N LYS A 706 -30.09 -4.93 27.75
CA LYS A 706 -31.50 -4.94 27.34
C LYS A 706 -31.64 -4.77 25.83
N PRO A 707 -32.82 -5.08 25.24
CA PRO A 707 -33.07 -4.81 23.83
C PRO A 707 -32.88 -3.33 23.50
N THR A 708 -32.31 -3.05 22.32
CA THR A 708 -31.96 -1.69 21.88
C THR A 708 -33.18 -0.77 21.88
N SER A 709 -34.34 -1.26 21.43
CA SER A 709 -35.59 -0.49 21.39
C SER A 709 -36.06 -0.03 22.78
N GLU A 710 -35.97 -0.92 23.78
CA GLU A 710 -36.37 -0.65 25.17
C GLU A 710 -35.46 0.41 25.81
N ILE A 711 -34.15 0.32 25.56
CA ILE A 711 -33.16 1.29 26.03
C ILE A 711 -33.44 2.66 25.41
N TYR A 712 -33.61 2.71 24.08
CA TYR A 712 -33.82 3.97 23.38
C TYR A 712 -35.11 4.65 23.83
N GLN A 713 -36.21 3.90 23.96
CA GLN A 713 -37.50 4.41 24.45
C GLN A 713 -37.43 4.95 25.89
N PHE A 714 -36.61 4.34 26.74
CA PHE A 714 -36.40 4.80 28.12
C PHE A 714 -35.67 6.16 28.15
N LEU A 715 -34.72 6.37 27.24
CA LEU A 715 -33.84 7.53 27.24
C LEU A 715 -34.37 8.72 26.45
N ASN A 716 -35.08 8.45 25.36
CA ASN A 716 -35.41 9.43 24.34
C ASN A 716 -36.89 9.35 23.96
N LYS A 717 -37.45 10.50 23.57
CA LYS A 717 -38.84 10.62 23.09
C LYS A 717 -38.93 10.73 21.57
N ASP A 718 -37.79 10.84 20.89
CA ASP A 718 -37.73 10.89 19.43
C ASP A 718 -38.15 9.53 18.86
N GLU A 719 -38.71 9.55 17.65
CA GLU A 719 -39.18 8.34 16.99
C GLU A 719 -38.02 7.39 16.67
N PHE A 720 -38.32 6.09 16.64
CA PHE A 720 -37.43 5.02 16.18
C PHE A 720 -38.26 3.95 15.48
N LEU A 721 -37.63 3.13 14.64
CA LEU A 721 -38.27 2.00 14.00
C LEU A 721 -37.63 0.68 14.44
N LEU A 722 -38.41 -0.17 15.12
CA LEU A 722 -38.07 -1.58 15.31
C LEU A 722 -38.54 -2.36 14.08
N LEU A 723 -37.59 -2.88 13.32
CA LEU A 723 -37.82 -3.52 12.03
C LEU A 723 -37.52 -5.02 12.10
N ASP A 724 -38.49 -5.85 11.71
CA ASP A 724 -38.26 -7.26 11.41
C ASP A 724 -37.67 -7.40 10.00
N LEU A 725 -36.44 -7.92 9.91
CA LEU A 725 -35.72 -8.07 8.66
C LEU A 725 -36.32 -9.14 7.73
N ASN A 726 -37.21 -9.99 8.25
CA ASN A 726 -37.92 -11.02 7.49
C ASN A 726 -39.30 -10.56 7.00
N ALA A 727 -39.76 -9.36 7.39
CA ALA A 727 -41.00 -8.81 6.87
C ALA A 727 -40.88 -8.54 5.36
N ALA A 728 -41.94 -8.86 4.60
CA ALA A 728 -41.94 -8.73 3.14
C ALA A 728 -41.75 -7.27 2.67
N ASP A 729 -42.17 -6.30 3.49
CA ASP A 729 -42.09 -4.87 3.26
C ASP A 729 -41.00 -4.19 4.11
N ALA A 730 -40.03 -4.94 4.63
CA ALA A 730 -39.00 -4.42 5.53
C ALA A 730 -38.19 -3.26 4.91
N GLU A 731 -37.85 -3.36 3.62
CA GLU A 731 -37.10 -2.33 2.91
C GLU A 731 -37.94 -1.06 2.71
N ASP A 732 -39.23 -1.20 2.41
CA ASP A 732 -40.16 -0.07 2.28
C ASP A 732 -40.36 0.65 3.61
N GLN A 733 -40.50 -0.09 4.72
CA GLN A 733 -40.61 0.50 6.05
C GLN A 733 -39.34 1.27 6.42
N ALA A 734 -38.17 0.66 6.19
CA ALA A 734 -36.88 1.31 6.42
C ALA A 734 -36.71 2.58 5.58
N GLN A 735 -37.10 2.54 4.31
CA GLN A 735 -37.01 3.69 3.41
C GLN A 735 -37.93 4.84 3.85
N ARG A 736 -39.19 4.55 4.23
CA ARG A 736 -40.11 5.58 4.75
C ARG A 736 -39.54 6.26 6.00
N TYR A 737 -38.99 5.48 6.92
CA TYR A 737 -38.36 6.03 8.11
C TYR A 737 -37.11 6.86 7.78
N PHE A 738 -36.27 6.38 6.86
CA PHE A 738 -35.12 7.14 6.37
C PHE A 738 -35.51 8.48 5.75
N ASP A 739 -36.54 8.48 4.89
CA ASP A 739 -37.06 9.69 4.24
C ASP A 739 -37.66 10.66 5.26
N GLN A 740 -38.43 10.16 6.23
CA GLN A 740 -38.96 10.99 7.32
C GLN A 740 -37.84 11.65 8.12
N MET A 741 -36.82 10.89 8.53
CA MET A 741 -35.70 11.43 9.30
C MET A 741 -34.89 12.46 8.51
N THR A 742 -34.68 12.23 7.21
CA THR A 742 -33.72 13.01 6.42
C THR A 742 -34.36 14.17 5.65
N LEU A 743 -35.57 14.00 5.11
CA LEU A 743 -36.26 15.00 4.32
C LEU A 743 -37.14 15.90 5.20
N GLU A 744 -37.86 15.33 6.17
CA GLU A 744 -38.77 16.09 7.03
C GLU A 744 -38.07 16.66 8.27
N GLN A 745 -37.27 15.83 8.96
CA GLN A 745 -36.57 16.23 10.18
C GLN A 745 -35.13 16.72 9.95
N GLN A 746 -34.65 16.68 8.70
CA GLN A 746 -33.33 17.19 8.29
C GLN A 746 -32.14 16.57 9.05
N MET A 747 -32.30 15.33 9.56
CA MET A 747 -31.23 14.59 10.23
C MET A 747 -30.11 14.21 9.26
N GLU A 748 -28.90 13.95 9.78
CA GLU A 748 -27.76 13.50 8.97
C GLU A 748 -28.09 12.22 8.19
N GLY A 749 -28.93 11.38 8.77
CA GLY A 749 -29.24 10.04 8.31
C GLY A 749 -29.86 9.23 9.43
N ILE A 750 -29.63 7.93 9.38
CA ILE A 750 -30.01 7.00 10.44
C ILE A 750 -28.83 6.17 10.91
N VAL A 751 -28.96 5.61 12.10
CA VAL A 751 -28.10 4.58 12.65
C VAL A 751 -28.93 3.31 12.82
N MET A 752 -28.45 2.21 12.25
CA MET A 752 -29.07 0.90 12.36
C MET A 752 -28.30 0.07 13.38
N LYS A 753 -29.00 -0.52 14.35
CA LYS A 753 -28.43 -1.35 15.42
C LYS A 753 -29.17 -2.69 15.48
N PRO A 754 -28.53 -3.81 15.84
CA PRO A 754 -29.26 -5.02 16.21
C PRO A 754 -30.20 -4.77 17.39
N GLU A 755 -31.40 -5.34 17.38
CA GLU A 755 -32.28 -5.29 18.55
C GLU A 755 -31.64 -6.01 19.76
N ILE A 756 -30.97 -7.13 19.49
CA ILE A 756 -30.14 -7.84 20.46
C ILE A 756 -28.70 -7.81 19.96
N GLN A 757 -27.81 -7.22 20.76
CA GLN A 757 -26.38 -7.11 20.44
C GLN A 757 -25.73 -8.50 20.36
N LYS A 758 -24.88 -8.70 19.34
CA LYS A 758 -24.23 -9.99 19.06
C LYS A 758 -22.73 -9.82 18.84
N LYS A 759 -21.93 -10.69 19.45
CA LYS A 759 -20.48 -10.68 19.29
C LYS A 759 -20.08 -10.92 17.83
N GLY A 760 -19.09 -10.18 17.34
CA GLY A 760 -18.62 -10.28 15.95
C GLY A 760 -19.53 -9.64 14.90
N VAL A 761 -20.64 -9.01 15.31
CA VAL A 761 -21.56 -8.28 14.43
C VAL A 761 -21.41 -6.78 14.67
N ALA A 762 -21.61 -5.96 13.64
CA ALA A 762 -21.52 -4.51 13.77
C ALA A 762 -22.54 -4.00 14.81
N PRO A 763 -22.10 -3.31 15.87
CA PRO A 763 -22.99 -2.80 16.89
C PRO A 763 -23.91 -1.69 16.34
N PHE A 764 -23.43 -0.99 15.31
CA PHE A 764 -24.13 0.07 14.62
C PHE A 764 -23.57 0.28 13.21
N LEU A 765 -24.44 0.53 12.24
CA LEU A 765 -24.12 1.00 10.89
C LEU A 765 -24.81 2.35 10.64
N LYS A 766 -24.10 3.31 10.04
CA LYS A 766 -24.73 4.56 9.56
C LYS A 766 -25.13 4.46 8.10
N VAL A 767 -26.27 5.06 7.79
CA VAL A 767 -26.70 5.37 6.43
C VAL A 767 -26.96 6.87 6.41
N ARG A 768 -26.20 7.62 5.63
CA ARG A 768 -26.29 9.09 5.59
C ARG A 768 -26.99 9.57 4.33
N ASN A 769 -27.72 10.66 4.46
CA ASN A 769 -28.47 11.23 3.34
C ASN A 769 -27.54 11.91 2.33
N LYS A 770 -28.00 11.98 1.07
CA LYS A 770 -27.22 12.53 -0.04
C LYS A 770 -26.86 14.01 0.17
N ALA A 771 -27.79 14.83 0.67
CA ALA A 771 -27.52 16.24 0.92
C ALA A 771 -26.34 16.41 1.91
N TYR A 772 -26.37 15.70 3.03
CA TYR A 772 -25.28 15.72 4.01
C TYR A 772 -23.94 15.25 3.44
N LEU A 773 -23.94 14.19 2.63
CA LEU A 773 -22.71 13.65 2.04
C LEU A 773 -21.95 14.67 1.18
N THR A 774 -22.59 15.74 0.72
CA THR A 774 -21.95 16.90 0.07
C THR A 774 -20.89 17.55 0.96
N LEU A 775 -21.11 17.60 2.28
CA LEU A 775 -20.13 18.08 3.26
C LEU A 775 -18.89 17.18 3.36
N ILE A 776 -19.06 15.88 3.07
CA ILE A 776 -18.04 14.85 3.28
C ILE A 776 -17.23 14.55 2.02
N TYR A 777 -17.90 14.47 0.86
CA TYR A 777 -17.30 14.09 -0.41
C TYR A 777 -17.07 15.28 -1.36
N GLY A 778 -17.50 16.48 -0.98
CA GLY A 778 -17.35 17.73 -1.75
C GLY A 778 -18.59 18.13 -2.54
N PHE A 779 -18.66 19.39 -2.95
CA PHE A 779 -19.89 19.96 -3.52
C PHE A 779 -20.38 19.26 -4.80
N THR A 780 -19.48 18.82 -5.69
CA THR A 780 -19.83 18.11 -6.95
C THR A 780 -19.71 16.59 -6.85
N TYR A 781 -19.75 16.01 -5.65
CA TYR A 781 -19.51 14.57 -5.47
C TYR A 781 -20.53 13.67 -6.20
N HIS A 782 -21.74 14.18 -6.42
CA HIS A 782 -22.82 13.49 -7.15
C HIS A 782 -22.67 13.57 -8.67
N SER A 783 -21.66 14.27 -9.19
CA SER A 783 -21.40 14.30 -10.64
C SER A 783 -21.18 12.87 -11.17
N PRO A 784 -21.78 12.47 -12.30
CA PRO A 784 -21.89 11.05 -12.68
C PRO A 784 -20.58 10.28 -12.66
N HIS A 785 -19.53 10.84 -13.27
CA HIS A 785 -18.21 10.20 -13.32
C HIS A 785 -17.56 10.11 -11.94
N TYR A 786 -17.63 11.17 -11.13
CA TYR A 786 -17.00 11.17 -9.81
C TYR A 786 -17.75 10.24 -8.85
N TYR A 787 -19.08 10.27 -8.87
CA TYR A 787 -19.94 9.45 -8.04
C TYR A 787 -19.75 7.95 -8.31
N GLN A 788 -19.72 7.54 -9.58
CA GLN A 788 -19.40 6.15 -9.96
C GLN A 788 -18.01 5.71 -9.47
N ARG A 789 -17.01 6.60 -9.53
CA ARG A 789 -15.68 6.33 -8.99
C ARG A 789 -15.71 6.16 -7.47
N LEU A 790 -16.49 6.97 -6.75
CA LEU A 790 -16.67 6.85 -5.30
C LEU A 790 -17.34 5.53 -4.94
N ILE A 791 -18.42 5.16 -5.62
CA ILE A 791 -19.15 3.90 -5.42
C ILE A 791 -18.23 2.70 -5.63
N ARG A 792 -17.53 2.62 -6.77
CA ARG A 792 -16.60 1.51 -7.07
C ARG A 792 -15.39 1.46 -6.14
N GLY A 793 -15.00 2.61 -5.58
CA GLY A 793 -13.86 2.73 -4.67
C GLY A 793 -14.21 2.54 -3.19
N LYS A 794 -15.49 2.52 -2.80
CA LYS A 794 -15.89 2.44 -1.40
C LYS A 794 -15.59 1.05 -0.83
N ASN A 795 -14.75 1.00 0.20
CA ASN A 795 -14.43 -0.23 0.92
C ASN A 795 -14.57 -0.01 2.43
N ILE A 796 -15.60 -0.61 3.02
CA ILE A 796 -15.91 -0.45 4.44
C ILE A 796 -15.25 -1.51 5.33
N SER A 797 -14.64 -2.55 4.76
CA SER A 797 -14.23 -3.77 5.48
C SER A 797 -13.22 -3.54 6.60
N HIS A 798 -12.37 -2.51 6.47
CA HIS A 798 -11.44 -2.13 7.54
C HIS A 798 -12.18 -1.38 8.66
N LYS A 799 -12.96 -0.36 8.31
CA LYS A 799 -13.76 0.44 9.25
C LYS A 799 -14.76 -0.42 10.02
N LEU A 800 -15.41 -1.37 9.35
CA LEU A 800 -16.36 -2.33 9.91
C LEU A 800 -15.72 -3.23 10.97
N ARG A 801 -14.56 -3.84 10.65
CA ARG A 801 -13.84 -4.69 11.60
C ARG A 801 -13.35 -3.92 12.82
N THR A 802 -12.85 -2.70 12.61
CA THR A 802 -12.42 -1.82 13.70
C THR A 802 -13.60 -1.40 14.56
N SER A 803 -14.73 -1.02 13.98
CA SER A 803 -15.98 -0.71 14.70
C SER A 803 -16.42 -1.85 15.63
N ILE A 804 -16.44 -3.09 15.14
CA ILE A 804 -16.76 -4.29 15.93
C ILE A 804 -15.75 -4.46 17.08
N LYS A 805 -14.45 -4.34 16.78
CA LYS A 805 -13.39 -4.58 17.76
C LYS A 805 -13.36 -3.54 18.87
N GLU A 806 -13.52 -2.27 18.53
CA GLU A 806 -13.61 -1.18 19.49
C GLU A 806 -14.81 -1.35 20.41
N TYR A 807 -15.97 -1.71 19.87
CA TYR A 807 -17.15 -1.99 20.69
C TYR A 807 -16.96 -3.16 21.64
N GLU A 808 -16.35 -4.26 21.19
CA GLU A 808 -16.02 -5.39 22.08
C GLU A 808 -15.09 -4.96 23.22
N LEU A 809 -14.02 -4.22 22.92
CA LEU A 809 -13.07 -3.72 23.92
C LEU A 809 -13.72 -2.72 24.88
N ALA A 810 -14.59 -1.85 24.38
CA ALA A 810 -15.34 -0.90 25.20
C ALA A 810 -16.36 -1.60 26.12
N ARG A 811 -16.98 -2.70 25.66
CA ARG A 811 -17.84 -3.55 26.50
C ARG A 811 -17.04 -4.32 27.55
N ASP A 812 -15.83 -4.76 27.22
CA ASP A 812 -14.92 -5.36 28.21
C ASP A 812 -14.52 -4.33 29.28
N LEU A 813 -14.30 -3.08 28.88
CA LEU A 813 -13.97 -1.97 29.80
C LEU A 813 -15.12 -1.68 30.76
N LEU A 814 -16.34 -1.66 30.21
CA LEU A 814 -17.58 -1.39 30.95
C LEU A 814 -17.86 -2.41 32.06
N ARG A 815 -17.41 -3.66 31.88
CA ARG A 815 -17.57 -4.76 32.86
C ARG A 815 -16.65 -4.64 34.07
N LEU A 816 -15.63 -3.79 34.02
CA LEU A 816 -14.78 -3.56 35.19
C LEU A 816 -15.58 -2.78 36.26
N PRO A 817 -15.54 -3.22 37.54
CA PRO A 817 -16.15 -2.47 38.63
C PRO A 817 -15.50 -1.09 38.79
N LEU A 818 -16.25 -0.08 39.25
CA LEU A 818 -15.76 1.29 39.43
C LEU A 818 -14.51 1.33 40.33
N ALA A 819 -14.50 0.53 41.39
CA ALA A 819 -13.38 0.39 42.33
C ALA A 819 -12.08 -0.14 41.70
N LYS A 820 -12.15 -0.73 40.51
CA LYS A 820 -10.99 -1.27 39.76
C LYS A 820 -10.45 -0.29 38.72
N LEU A 821 -11.07 0.87 38.52
CA LEU A 821 -10.67 1.88 37.54
C LEU A 821 -9.60 2.81 38.11
N THR A 822 -8.46 2.24 38.52
CA THR A 822 -7.37 2.99 39.15
C THR A 822 -6.10 2.87 38.31
N LYS A 823 -5.19 3.84 38.48
CA LYS A 823 -3.88 3.85 37.80
C LYS A 823 -2.94 2.72 38.25
N GLU A 824 -3.29 2.03 39.34
CA GLU A 824 -2.55 0.87 39.87
C GLU A 824 -3.06 -0.45 39.30
N ASN A 825 -4.19 -0.47 38.57
CA ASN A 825 -4.73 -1.68 37.98
C ASN A 825 -4.19 -1.92 36.56
N PRO A 826 -3.23 -2.84 36.36
CA PRO A 826 -2.63 -3.08 35.05
C PRO A 826 -3.64 -3.59 34.01
N ASP A 827 -4.66 -4.35 34.42
CA ASP A 827 -5.67 -4.88 33.50
C ASP A 827 -6.52 -3.76 32.89
N TYR A 828 -6.88 -2.76 33.71
CA TYR A 828 -7.60 -1.57 33.25
C TYR A 828 -6.75 -0.74 32.28
N LEU A 829 -5.48 -0.49 32.64
CA LEU A 829 -4.56 0.27 31.79
C LEU A 829 -4.28 -0.46 30.46
N ASN A 830 -4.11 -1.78 30.49
CA ASN A 830 -3.93 -2.59 29.29
C ASN A 830 -5.16 -2.56 28.39
N LEU A 831 -6.37 -2.57 28.97
CA LEU A 831 -7.60 -2.52 28.21
C LEU A 831 -7.80 -1.16 27.54
N LEU A 832 -7.54 -0.06 28.27
CA LEU A 832 -7.50 1.28 27.71
C LEU A 832 -6.45 1.42 26.61
N ALA A 833 -5.26 0.87 26.80
CA ALA A 833 -4.18 0.89 25.80
C ALA A 833 -4.58 0.16 24.52
N ASN A 834 -5.21 -1.01 24.64
CA ASN A 834 -5.72 -1.76 23.50
C ASN A 834 -6.82 -1.01 22.75
N LEU A 835 -7.72 -0.34 23.48
CA LEU A 835 -8.78 0.46 22.89
C LEU A 835 -8.20 1.68 22.15
N LEU A 836 -7.28 2.41 22.76
CA LEU A 836 -6.57 3.53 22.11
C LEU A 836 -5.83 3.09 20.84
N PHE A 837 -5.10 1.97 20.93
CA PHE A 837 -4.39 1.41 19.78
C PHE A 837 -5.32 1.04 18.62
N GLU A 838 -6.50 0.51 18.93
CA GLU A 838 -7.48 0.16 17.89
C GLU A 838 -8.10 1.42 17.27
N MET A 839 -8.42 2.43 18.08
CA MET A 839 -8.89 3.75 17.61
C MET A 839 -7.85 4.49 16.75
N ASP A 840 -6.56 4.34 17.04
CA ASP A 840 -5.50 4.98 16.27
C ASP A 840 -5.38 4.40 14.86
N LYS A 841 -5.83 3.16 14.62
CA LYS A 841 -5.88 2.57 13.27
C LYS A 841 -6.86 3.31 12.35
N GLU A 842 -7.83 4.02 12.92
CA GLU A 842 -8.77 4.83 12.14
C GLU A 842 -8.08 5.89 11.28
N SER A 843 -6.92 6.40 11.73
CA SER A 843 -6.14 7.41 11.00
C SER A 843 -5.62 6.93 9.64
N ALA A 844 -5.49 5.61 9.47
CA ALA A 844 -5.05 4.98 8.21
C ALA A 844 -6.22 4.66 7.26
N PHE A 845 -7.47 4.88 7.67
CA PHE A 845 -8.65 4.60 6.86
C PHE A 845 -9.12 5.86 6.14
N ASP A 846 -10.02 5.68 5.16
CA ASP A 846 -10.67 6.80 4.51
C ASP A 846 -11.50 7.60 5.54
N PRO A 847 -11.15 8.88 5.81
CA PRO A 847 -11.80 9.68 6.85
C PRO A 847 -13.25 10.02 6.51
N ARG A 848 -13.68 9.80 5.27
CA ARG A 848 -15.06 10.03 4.81
C ARG A 848 -16.00 8.92 5.27
N LEU A 849 -15.46 7.77 5.71
CA LEU A 849 -16.24 6.58 6.08
C LEU A 849 -16.97 6.73 7.41
#